data_AF-A0A3G8ZAL5-F1
#
_entry.id   AF-A0A3G8ZAL5-F1
#
_cell.length_a   1.000
_cell.length_b   1.000
_cell.length_c   1.000
_cell.angle_alpha   90.00
_cell.angle_beta   90.00
_cell.angle_gamma   90.00
#
_symmetry.space_group_name_H-M   'P 1'
#
loop_
_entity.id
_entity.type
_entity.pdbx_description
1 polymer ?
#
loop_
_entity_poly.entity_id
_entity_poly.type
_entity_poly.pdbx_seq_one_letter_code
_entity_poly.pdbx_strand_id
1 'polypeptide(L)'
;MNINQADLNELEFPELLAEIAPFAYSPKTADNIMELRPMEIDEAEISLKKTSEFLTSFESSNAIPFDEYEDIEEELKLMLIENYRLENKSFIKIKTITEQIGKLQKFFPQLSEAFPTLLEEVKDLEFRKEIIDKVDKVFNRFGDVKSDASAVLKTLRTEIQHARKAVDENFNRSLATYSEFLEDIRESIIEDQRVLAVKSGFKKRVNGRVLGISKTGSITFMQPESVVKHYFKLKENQEEEKKEIDKILRKLTAELSEFQPQLSDYQTYIFDLDLIRAKAKFAEKVNGILPKINRHQTLRLKDAFHPLLWIRNKNENKEIFPQTLTLTEHNRIICISGPNAGGKSITLKTVGLLQLMIQSGILVPVHPKSEMFFFEKIMTDIGDNQSIENHLSTYSSRLKKMSGMIREADNKTLLLIDEFGTGSDPELGGALAESFMEYFYDKKSFGIITTHYTNIKLVVENLPAATNAAMLFDERTLEPLYKLEIGQAGSSFTFEVAEKNRIPRFIIKNARKKVEHDIVNLDKTIVKLQQEKFEVEKLKSDLSEKRDSVEDKRDNLQKLNEQLQQKLFNFQKLYEEEHRKLQFGNKIETFIDSYVKGKSRKDVVKDFVKILEQEKFRKLGTDKDESKRLQVVKRKITQQLKKEDVIEKIAETNEKLEEKRKAERAVWMKVGQRVRISGSTSVGTIEKISKNKVIVNYGTFKTTIDSGELERI
;
A
#
# COMPACT_ATOMS: atom_id res chain seq x y z
N MET A 1 -13.65 -11.16 -9.61
CA MET A 1 -12.95 -10.59 -10.80
C MET A 1 -12.73 -11.68 -11.87
N ASN A 2 -12.96 -11.37 -13.16
CA ASN A 2 -12.71 -12.32 -14.26
C ASN A 2 -11.34 -12.04 -14.90
N ILE A 3 -10.38 -12.94 -14.70
CA ILE A 3 -9.07 -12.95 -15.34
C ILE A 3 -8.67 -14.39 -15.65
N ASN A 4 -8.14 -14.63 -16.85
CA ASN A 4 -7.74 -15.97 -17.25
C ASN A 4 -6.29 -16.29 -16.82
N GLN A 5 -5.91 -17.57 -16.85
CA GLN A 5 -4.57 -17.99 -16.45
C GLN A 5 -3.45 -17.43 -17.35
N ALA A 6 -3.73 -17.20 -18.64
CA ALA A 6 -2.74 -16.62 -19.55
C ALA A 6 -2.42 -15.16 -19.19
N ASP A 7 -3.44 -14.36 -18.85
CA ASP A 7 -3.27 -12.97 -18.43
C ASP A 7 -2.48 -12.88 -17.10
N LEU A 8 -2.71 -13.80 -16.16
CA LEU A 8 -1.92 -13.89 -14.92
C LEU A 8 -0.44 -14.16 -15.21
N ASN A 9 -0.15 -15.07 -16.14
CA ASN A 9 1.22 -15.40 -16.53
C ASN A 9 1.89 -14.24 -17.28
N GLU A 10 1.17 -13.53 -18.15
CA GLU A 10 1.68 -12.36 -18.88
C GLU A 10 2.06 -11.20 -17.94
N LEU A 11 1.36 -11.08 -16.82
CA LEU A 11 1.61 -10.09 -15.77
C LEU A 11 2.59 -10.59 -14.69
N GLU A 12 3.17 -11.77 -14.84
CA GLU A 12 4.15 -12.35 -13.92
C GLU A 12 3.60 -12.55 -12.48
N PHE A 13 2.29 -12.77 -12.36
CA PHE A 13 1.64 -12.93 -11.06
C PHE A 13 2.08 -14.23 -10.34
N PRO A 14 2.18 -15.39 -11.00
CA PRO A 14 2.70 -16.61 -10.35
C PRO A 14 4.13 -16.45 -9.82
N GLU A 15 4.99 -15.74 -10.53
CA GLU A 15 6.35 -15.43 -10.09
C GLU A 15 6.34 -14.52 -8.84
N LEU A 16 5.40 -13.58 -8.77
CA LEU A 16 5.20 -12.76 -7.57
C LEU A 16 4.74 -13.63 -6.38
N LEU A 17 3.80 -14.55 -6.58
CA LEU A 17 3.36 -15.46 -5.51
C LEU A 17 4.50 -16.38 -5.03
N ALA A 18 5.37 -16.83 -5.93
CA ALA A 18 6.55 -17.62 -5.59
C ALA A 18 7.57 -16.85 -4.74
N GLU A 19 7.61 -15.52 -4.82
CA GLU A 19 8.41 -14.67 -3.93
C GLU A 19 7.79 -14.48 -2.54
N ILE A 20 6.49 -14.76 -2.38
CA ILE A 20 5.75 -14.65 -1.10
C ILE A 20 5.75 -16.00 -0.36
N ALA A 21 5.57 -17.11 -1.08
CA ALA A 21 5.43 -18.45 -0.51
C ALA A 21 6.54 -18.85 0.51
N PRO A 22 7.83 -18.50 0.31
CA PRO A 22 8.89 -18.82 1.27
C PRO A 22 8.74 -18.15 2.64
N PHE A 23 7.86 -17.14 2.78
CA PHE A 23 7.60 -16.50 4.07
C PHE A 23 6.55 -17.21 4.91
N ALA A 24 5.83 -18.20 4.37
CA ALA A 24 4.87 -19.01 5.12
C ALA A 24 5.59 -19.98 6.08
N TYR A 25 4.98 -20.25 7.24
CA TYR A 25 5.49 -21.28 8.16
C TYR A 25 5.03 -22.68 7.78
N SER A 26 3.80 -22.82 7.29
CA SER A 26 3.26 -24.12 6.86
C SER A 26 3.34 -24.30 5.34
N PRO A 27 3.65 -25.52 4.84
CA PRO A 27 3.51 -25.87 3.43
C PRO A 27 2.12 -25.57 2.87
N LYS A 28 1.07 -25.80 3.67
CA LYS A 28 -0.31 -25.53 3.26
C LYS A 28 -0.58 -24.04 3.02
N THR A 29 -0.01 -23.18 3.87
CA THR A 29 -0.08 -21.73 3.67
C THR A 29 0.71 -21.32 2.42
N ALA A 30 1.86 -21.95 2.16
CA ALA A 30 2.62 -21.71 0.93
C ALA A 30 1.83 -22.09 -0.32
N ASP A 31 1.13 -23.24 -0.30
CA ASP A 31 0.24 -23.65 -1.39
C ASP A 31 -0.93 -22.67 -1.56
N ASN A 32 -1.58 -22.25 -0.47
CA ASN A 32 -2.63 -21.23 -0.50
C ASN A 32 -2.14 -19.90 -1.11
N ILE A 33 -0.88 -19.51 -0.85
CA ILE A 33 -0.26 -18.33 -1.45
C ILE A 33 -0.14 -18.51 -2.97
N MET A 34 0.33 -19.66 -3.44
CA MET A 34 0.49 -19.95 -4.87
C MET A 34 -0.85 -20.00 -5.62
N GLU A 35 -1.92 -20.35 -4.92
CA GLU A 35 -3.29 -20.39 -5.44
C GLU A 35 -4.04 -19.07 -5.32
N LEU A 36 -3.44 -18.02 -4.74
CA LEU A 36 -4.11 -16.72 -4.59
C LEU A 36 -4.64 -16.23 -5.95
N ARG A 37 -5.86 -15.69 -5.89
CA ARG A 37 -6.54 -15.05 -7.01
C ARG A 37 -7.17 -13.74 -6.54
N PRO A 38 -7.44 -12.81 -7.46
CA PRO A 38 -8.17 -11.61 -7.14
C PRO A 38 -9.56 -11.92 -6.56
N MET A 39 -9.85 -11.30 -5.42
CA MET A 39 -11.05 -11.49 -4.61
C MET A 39 -12.09 -10.42 -4.94
N GLU A 40 -13.26 -10.52 -4.31
CA GLU A 40 -14.26 -9.45 -4.35
C GLU A 40 -13.79 -8.23 -3.53
N ILE A 41 -14.33 -7.04 -3.87
CA ILE A 41 -13.81 -5.75 -3.40
C ILE A 41 -13.74 -5.69 -1.86
N ASP A 42 -14.82 -6.09 -1.19
CA ASP A 42 -14.91 -5.97 0.27
C ASP A 42 -13.97 -6.96 0.99
N GLU A 43 -13.81 -8.17 0.46
CA GLU A 43 -12.88 -9.18 0.97
C GLU A 43 -11.42 -8.75 0.78
N ALA A 44 -11.08 -8.23 -0.39
CA ALA A 44 -9.75 -7.71 -0.68
C ALA A 44 -9.41 -6.50 0.18
N GLU A 45 -10.35 -5.56 0.39
CA GLU A 45 -10.16 -4.41 1.29
C GLU A 45 -9.87 -4.86 2.73
N ILE A 46 -10.60 -5.87 3.22
CA ILE A 46 -10.35 -6.46 4.54
C ILE A 46 -8.97 -7.12 4.58
N SER A 47 -8.63 -7.94 3.58
CA SER A 47 -7.32 -8.61 3.49
C SER A 47 -6.16 -7.62 3.44
N LEU A 48 -6.31 -6.52 2.70
CA LEU A 48 -5.35 -5.42 2.62
C LEU A 48 -5.17 -4.71 3.97
N LYS A 49 -6.26 -4.40 4.67
CA LYS A 49 -6.21 -3.78 6.00
C LYS A 49 -5.47 -4.66 6.99
N LYS A 50 -5.81 -5.96 7.05
CA LYS A 50 -5.10 -6.92 7.91
C LYS A 50 -3.60 -6.99 7.60
N THR A 51 -3.24 -7.02 6.32
CA THR A 51 -1.84 -7.04 5.88
C THR A 51 -1.12 -5.74 6.27
N SER A 52 -1.77 -4.59 6.15
CA SER A 52 -1.24 -3.29 6.56
C SER A 52 -1.07 -3.17 8.07
N GLU A 53 -2.05 -3.66 8.83
CA GLU A 53 -1.99 -3.75 10.29
C GLU A 53 -0.81 -4.63 10.73
N PHE A 54 -0.67 -5.83 10.14
CA PHE A 54 0.44 -6.73 10.44
C PHE A 54 1.79 -6.10 10.06
N LEU A 55 1.91 -5.45 8.89
CA LEU A 55 3.13 -4.74 8.48
C LEU A 55 3.55 -3.68 9.50
N THR A 56 2.59 -2.91 10.03
CA THR A 56 2.83 -1.88 11.06
C THR A 56 3.44 -2.47 12.35
N SER A 57 3.17 -3.75 12.62
CA SER A 57 3.78 -4.45 13.77
C SER A 57 5.29 -4.66 13.62
N PHE A 58 5.82 -4.72 12.39
CA PHE A 58 7.27 -4.85 12.16
C PHE A 58 8.02 -3.53 12.36
N GLU A 59 7.36 -2.40 12.09
CA GLU A 59 7.96 -1.07 12.18
C GLU A 59 7.93 -0.50 13.60
N SER A 60 6.96 -0.93 14.41
CA SER A 60 6.78 -0.49 15.79
C SER A 60 7.48 -1.42 16.79
N SER A 61 7.71 -0.95 18.02
CA SER A 61 8.18 -1.80 19.12
C SER A 61 7.17 -2.87 19.57
N ASN A 62 6.01 -2.95 18.87
CA ASN A 62 4.87 -3.78 19.21
C ASN A 62 4.70 -4.91 18.19
N ALA A 63 5.72 -5.75 18.06
CA ALA A 63 5.63 -6.93 17.20
C ALA A 63 4.53 -7.88 17.69
N ILE A 64 3.68 -8.35 16.77
CA ILE A 64 2.64 -9.32 17.08
C ILE A 64 3.33 -10.61 17.58
N PRO A 65 2.96 -11.16 18.75
CA PRO A 65 3.59 -12.34 19.34
C PRO A 65 3.11 -13.61 18.64
N PHE A 66 3.51 -13.77 17.38
CA PHE A 66 3.15 -14.88 16.51
C PHE A 66 4.41 -15.65 16.10
N ASP A 67 4.52 -16.86 16.64
CA ASP A 67 5.68 -17.74 16.49
C ASP A 67 5.40 -18.82 15.42
N GLU A 68 6.46 -19.50 14.96
CA GLU A 68 6.33 -20.68 14.10
C GLU A 68 5.45 -21.76 14.76
N TYR A 69 4.66 -22.46 13.95
CA TYR A 69 3.68 -23.45 14.41
C TYR A 69 3.73 -24.69 13.51
N GLU A 70 3.28 -25.81 14.07
CA GLU A 70 3.04 -27.05 13.33
C GLU A 70 1.52 -27.25 13.24
N ASP A 71 1.00 -27.62 12.07
CA ASP A 71 -0.43 -27.86 11.92
C ASP A 71 -0.88 -29.15 12.64
N ILE A 72 -2.18 -29.20 12.94
CA ILE A 72 -2.83 -30.31 13.64
C ILE A 72 -3.92 -30.96 12.77
N GLU A 73 -3.83 -30.86 11.43
CA GLU A 73 -4.91 -31.33 10.54
C GLU A 73 -5.13 -32.85 10.62
N GLU A 74 -4.03 -33.61 10.68
CA GLU A 74 -4.08 -35.06 10.87
C GLU A 74 -4.65 -35.41 12.23
N GLU A 75 -4.18 -34.74 13.28
CA GLU A 75 -4.64 -34.90 14.65
C GLU A 75 -6.15 -34.64 14.79
N LEU A 76 -6.67 -33.58 14.15
CA LEU A 76 -8.10 -33.22 14.15
C LEU A 76 -8.97 -34.32 13.52
N LYS A 77 -8.48 -35.00 12.48
CA LYS A 77 -9.18 -36.13 11.84
C LYS A 77 -9.09 -37.39 12.71
N LEU A 78 -7.91 -37.68 13.24
CA LEU A 78 -7.62 -38.90 13.99
C LEU A 78 -8.25 -38.91 15.39
N MET A 79 -8.37 -37.76 16.05
CA MET A 79 -8.94 -37.67 17.41
C MET A 79 -10.44 -38.01 17.47
N LEU A 80 -11.15 -37.98 16.34
CA LEU A 80 -12.55 -38.39 16.24
C LEU A 80 -12.73 -39.91 16.19
N ILE A 81 -11.67 -40.66 15.90
CA ILE A 81 -11.72 -42.12 15.86
C ILE A 81 -11.80 -42.63 17.30
N GLU A 82 -12.83 -43.45 17.57
CA GLU A 82 -13.07 -43.99 18.91
C GLU A 82 -11.84 -44.78 19.40
N ASN A 83 -11.45 -44.52 20.65
CA ASN A 83 -10.27 -45.11 21.28
C ASN A 83 -8.95 -44.84 20.55
N TYR A 84 -8.85 -43.85 19.66
CA TYR A 84 -7.56 -43.53 19.03
C TYR A 84 -6.54 -42.99 20.05
N ARG A 85 -5.26 -43.23 19.80
CA ARG A 85 -4.15 -42.70 20.59
C ARG A 85 -3.33 -41.75 19.72
N LEU A 86 -3.34 -40.47 20.07
CA LEU A 86 -2.39 -39.50 19.49
C LEU A 86 -0.97 -39.73 20.01
N GLU A 87 0.01 -39.35 19.19
CA GLU A 87 1.42 -39.35 19.59
C GLU A 87 1.74 -38.22 20.57
N ASN A 88 2.82 -38.36 21.34
CA ASN A 88 3.23 -37.34 22.32
C ASN A 88 3.41 -35.96 21.67
N LYS A 89 4.00 -35.91 20.47
CA LYS A 89 4.24 -34.65 19.73
C LYS A 89 2.93 -33.94 19.40
N SER A 90 1.91 -34.68 18.98
CA SER A 90 0.59 -34.14 18.63
C SER A 90 -0.04 -33.34 19.76
N PHE A 91 0.06 -33.79 21.01
CA PHE A 91 -0.45 -33.03 22.15
C PHE A 91 0.31 -31.72 22.39
N ILE A 92 1.62 -31.72 22.13
CA ILE A 92 2.44 -30.51 22.21
C ILE A 92 2.05 -29.53 21.10
N LYS A 93 1.81 -29.99 19.87
CA LYS A 93 1.31 -29.12 18.78
C LYS A 93 -0.02 -28.46 19.14
N ILE A 94 -0.98 -29.26 19.62
CA ILE A 94 -2.31 -28.78 20.07
C ILE A 94 -2.16 -27.70 21.15
N LYS A 95 -1.29 -27.96 22.12
CA LYS A 95 -0.99 -27.00 23.19
C LYS A 95 -0.38 -25.72 22.63
N THR A 96 0.63 -25.80 21.76
CA THR A 96 1.31 -24.64 21.18
C THR A 96 0.34 -23.74 20.42
N ILE A 97 -0.52 -24.31 19.55
CA ILE A 97 -1.56 -23.54 18.84
C ILE A 97 -2.49 -22.83 19.83
N THR A 98 -2.97 -23.56 20.84
CA THR A 98 -3.87 -23.00 21.85
C THR A 98 -3.20 -21.87 22.65
N GLU A 99 -1.94 -22.04 23.05
CA GLU A 99 -1.16 -21.00 23.73
C GLU A 99 -0.96 -19.75 22.86
N GLN A 100 -0.72 -19.91 21.56
CA GLN A 100 -0.60 -18.80 20.62
C GLN A 100 -1.91 -18.00 20.54
N ILE A 101 -3.07 -18.64 20.41
CA ILE A 101 -4.37 -17.94 20.45
C ILE A 101 -4.53 -17.14 21.75
N GLY A 102 -4.18 -17.74 22.90
CA GLY A 102 -4.23 -17.05 24.19
C GLY A 102 -3.27 -15.85 24.30
N LYS A 103 -2.10 -15.90 23.66
CA LYS A 103 -1.18 -14.75 23.56
C LYS A 103 -1.79 -13.63 22.70
N LEU A 104 -2.34 -13.97 21.54
CA LEU A 104 -2.94 -13.03 20.60
C LEU A 104 -4.17 -12.32 21.19
N GLN A 105 -5.05 -13.07 21.87
CA GLN A 105 -6.22 -12.51 22.57
C GLN A 105 -5.86 -11.54 23.70
N LYS A 106 -4.68 -11.68 24.31
CA LYS A 106 -4.18 -10.73 25.31
C LYS A 106 -3.49 -9.53 24.69
N PHE A 107 -2.90 -9.70 23.51
CA PHE A 107 -2.11 -8.69 22.83
C PHE A 107 -2.98 -7.64 22.12
N PHE A 108 -3.89 -8.09 21.23
CA PHE A 108 -4.67 -7.17 20.39
C PHE A 108 -5.52 -6.13 21.17
N PRO A 109 -6.17 -6.48 22.31
CA PRO A 109 -6.94 -5.49 23.08
C PRO A 109 -6.10 -4.35 23.67
N GLN A 110 -4.79 -4.55 23.90
CA GLN A 110 -3.90 -3.52 24.43
C GLN A 110 -3.55 -2.47 23.37
N LEU A 111 -3.72 -2.80 22.10
CA LEU A 111 -3.33 -2.01 20.93
C LEU A 111 -4.49 -1.91 19.94
N SER A 112 -5.72 -1.76 20.45
CA SER A 112 -6.95 -1.76 19.66
C SER A 112 -7.01 -0.66 18.60
N GLU A 113 -6.32 0.46 18.81
CA GLU A 113 -6.24 1.54 17.81
C GLU A 113 -5.32 1.17 16.63
N ALA A 114 -4.30 0.34 16.86
CA ALA A 114 -3.33 -0.05 15.85
C ALA A 114 -3.77 -1.28 15.03
N PHE A 115 -4.54 -2.18 15.63
CA PHE A 115 -4.95 -3.46 15.02
C PHE A 115 -6.46 -3.72 15.10
N PRO A 116 -7.32 -2.81 14.65
CA PRO A 116 -8.77 -2.96 14.81
C PRO A 116 -9.33 -4.16 14.03
N THR A 117 -8.87 -4.39 12.79
CA THR A 117 -9.40 -5.47 11.94
C THR A 117 -8.96 -6.84 12.46
N LEU A 118 -7.69 -6.98 12.86
CA LEU A 118 -7.18 -8.23 13.44
C LEU A 118 -7.80 -8.54 14.82
N LEU A 119 -8.14 -7.50 15.60
CA LEU A 119 -8.81 -7.66 16.89
C LEU A 119 -10.22 -8.24 16.74
N GLU A 120 -10.99 -7.81 15.74
CA GLU A 120 -12.35 -8.31 15.51
C GLU A 120 -12.36 -9.84 15.29
N GLU A 121 -11.45 -10.36 14.47
CA GLU A 121 -11.39 -11.81 14.19
C GLU A 121 -10.99 -12.65 15.40
N VAL A 122 -10.03 -12.15 16.19
CA VAL A 122 -9.53 -12.87 17.37
C VAL A 122 -10.54 -12.88 18.50
N LYS A 123 -11.41 -11.86 18.56
CA LYS A 123 -12.44 -11.72 19.57
C LYS A 123 -13.55 -12.76 19.43
N ASP A 124 -13.82 -13.20 18.20
CA ASP A 124 -14.85 -14.20 17.91
C ASP A 124 -14.41 -15.63 18.28
N LEU A 125 -13.12 -15.86 18.51
CA LEU A 125 -12.59 -17.17 18.92
C LEU A 125 -12.89 -17.45 20.41
N GLU A 126 -13.59 -18.55 20.69
CA GLU A 126 -13.81 -19.01 22.06
C GLU A 126 -12.54 -19.66 22.62
N PHE A 127 -11.74 -18.96 23.42
CA PHE A 127 -10.51 -19.50 24.00
C PHE A 127 -10.76 -20.46 25.18
N ARG A 128 -10.23 -21.68 25.08
CA ARG A 128 -10.39 -22.75 26.08
C ARG A 128 -9.06 -23.11 26.74
N LYS A 129 -8.76 -22.42 27.85
CA LYS A 129 -7.58 -22.70 28.69
C LYS A 129 -7.53 -24.16 29.19
N GLU A 130 -8.68 -24.79 29.33
CA GLU A 130 -8.85 -26.19 29.76
C GLU A 130 -8.00 -27.16 28.92
N ILE A 131 -7.81 -26.89 27.63
CA ILE A 131 -6.97 -27.68 26.71
C ILE A 131 -5.51 -27.69 27.20
N ILE A 132 -4.97 -26.51 27.50
CA ILE A 132 -3.60 -26.34 27.99
C ILE A 132 -3.43 -27.05 29.33
N ASP A 133 -4.37 -26.84 30.26
CA ASP A 133 -4.32 -27.41 31.61
C ASP A 133 -4.39 -28.96 31.57
N LYS A 134 -5.19 -29.54 30.66
CA LYS A 134 -5.27 -31.00 30.44
C LYS A 134 -3.95 -31.56 29.91
N VAL A 135 -3.33 -30.91 28.92
CA VAL A 135 -2.02 -31.33 28.38
C VAL A 135 -0.92 -31.19 29.44
N ASP A 136 -0.88 -30.07 30.15
CA ASP A 136 0.14 -29.81 31.19
C ASP A 136 0.02 -30.73 32.40
N LYS A 137 -1.16 -31.29 32.66
CA LYS A 137 -1.32 -32.32 33.69
C LYS A 137 -0.60 -33.62 33.34
N VAL A 138 -0.51 -33.95 32.04
CA VAL A 138 0.06 -35.22 31.55
C VAL A 138 1.51 -35.06 31.13
N PHE A 139 1.90 -33.95 30.50
CA PHE A 139 3.20 -33.77 29.87
C PHE A 139 4.12 -32.78 30.62
N ASN A 140 5.42 -33.08 30.65
CA ASN A 140 6.44 -32.14 31.11
C ASN A 140 6.86 -31.16 29.99
N ARG A 141 7.81 -30.26 30.29
CA ARG A 141 8.35 -29.29 29.32
C ARG A 141 9.10 -29.92 28.13
N PHE A 142 9.50 -31.19 28.24
CA PHE A 142 10.24 -31.92 27.21
C PHE A 142 9.32 -32.79 26.33
N GLY A 143 8.00 -32.82 26.59
CA GLY A 143 7.06 -33.67 25.85
C GLY A 143 6.98 -35.12 26.34
N ASP A 144 7.54 -35.42 27.52
CA ASP A 144 7.40 -36.73 28.15
C ASP A 144 6.22 -36.77 29.11
N VAL A 145 5.58 -37.94 29.19
CA VAL A 145 4.51 -38.19 30.17
C VAL A 145 5.09 -38.15 31.59
N LYS A 146 4.53 -37.30 32.45
CA LYS A 146 4.97 -37.15 33.84
C LYS A 146 4.66 -38.40 34.66
N SER A 147 5.48 -38.67 35.66
CA SER A 147 5.29 -39.83 36.54
C SER A 147 4.02 -39.72 37.38
N ASP A 148 3.57 -38.50 37.67
CA ASP A 148 2.36 -38.19 38.44
C ASP A 148 1.09 -38.06 37.58
N ALA A 149 1.17 -38.33 36.27
CA ALA A 149 0.00 -38.34 35.38
C ALA A 149 -1.06 -39.37 35.83
N SER A 150 -0.64 -40.45 36.48
CA SER A 150 -1.51 -41.46 37.13
C SER A 150 -0.83 -42.01 38.39
N ALA A 151 -1.62 -42.32 39.41
CA ALA A 151 -1.10 -42.99 40.62
C ALA A 151 -0.50 -44.36 40.31
N VAL A 152 -1.06 -45.07 39.32
CA VAL A 152 -0.56 -46.37 38.85
C VAL A 152 0.79 -46.18 38.16
N LEU A 153 0.91 -45.21 37.25
CA LEU A 153 2.16 -44.91 36.56
C LEU A 153 3.29 -44.54 37.53
N LYS A 154 2.99 -43.74 38.56
CA LYS A 154 3.95 -43.38 39.61
C LYS A 154 4.48 -44.61 40.33
N THR A 155 3.58 -45.54 40.67
CA THR A 155 3.91 -46.79 41.35
C THR A 155 4.78 -47.67 40.45
N LEU A 156 4.37 -47.89 39.19
CA LEU A 156 5.12 -48.66 38.20
C LEU A 156 6.54 -48.11 37.99
N ARG A 157 6.70 -46.79 37.79
CA ARG A 157 8.03 -46.17 37.63
C ARG A 157 8.93 -46.35 38.85
N THR A 158 8.35 -46.27 40.05
CA THR A 158 9.07 -46.51 41.30
C THR A 158 9.51 -47.98 41.39
N GLU A 159 8.64 -48.92 41.04
CA GLU A 159 8.98 -50.34 40.99
C GLU A 159 10.02 -50.68 39.91
N ILE A 160 9.95 -50.03 38.73
CA ILE A 160 10.97 -50.14 37.67
C ILE A 160 12.32 -49.66 38.21
N GLN A 161 12.36 -48.54 38.91
CA GLN A 161 13.59 -48.03 39.52
C GLN A 161 14.15 -49.00 40.58
N HIS A 162 13.30 -49.55 41.44
CA HIS A 162 13.70 -50.56 42.42
C HIS A 162 14.18 -51.87 41.78
N ALA A 163 13.46 -52.38 40.78
CA ALA A 163 13.84 -53.59 40.05
C ALA A 163 15.16 -53.41 39.31
N ARG A 164 15.37 -52.24 38.67
CA ARG A 164 16.63 -51.90 38.00
C ARG A 164 17.80 -51.86 38.98
N LYS A 165 17.62 -51.19 40.12
CA LYS A 165 18.64 -51.15 41.19
C LYS A 165 18.96 -52.56 41.72
N ALA A 166 17.94 -53.39 41.91
CA ALA A 166 18.12 -54.78 42.34
C ALA A 166 18.85 -55.63 41.28
N VAL A 167 18.56 -55.44 39.99
CA VAL A 167 19.30 -56.08 38.89
C VAL A 167 20.79 -55.69 38.96
N ASP A 168 21.09 -54.40 39.07
CA ASP A 168 22.47 -53.91 39.11
C ASP A 168 23.23 -54.38 40.36
N GLU A 169 22.61 -54.36 41.53
CA GLU A 169 23.21 -54.83 42.78
C GLU A 169 23.50 -56.33 42.75
N ASN A 170 22.55 -57.16 42.30
CA ASN A 170 22.75 -58.60 42.20
C ASN A 170 23.74 -58.98 41.10
N PHE A 171 23.76 -58.21 40.00
CA PHE A 171 24.76 -58.39 38.95
C PHE A 171 26.16 -58.10 39.47
N ASN A 172 26.36 -56.96 40.15
CA ASN A 172 27.66 -56.58 40.72
C ASN A 172 28.13 -57.58 41.80
N ARG A 173 27.22 -58.10 42.64
CA ARG A 173 27.55 -59.20 43.57
C ARG A 173 28.00 -60.46 42.83
N SER A 174 27.30 -60.84 41.77
CA SER A 174 27.65 -62.02 40.96
C SER A 174 28.97 -61.84 40.23
N LEU A 175 29.25 -60.62 39.74
CA LEU A 175 30.52 -60.24 39.12
C LEU A 175 31.70 -60.40 40.10
N ALA A 176 31.51 -60.01 41.36
CA ALA A 176 32.51 -60.18 42.41
C ALA A 176 32.69 -61.65 42.82
N THR A 177 31.58 -62.40 43.01
CA THR A 177 31.63 -63.81 43.42
C THR A 177 32.28 -64.72 42.38
N TYR A 178 32.03 -64.47 41.09
CA TYR A 178 32.53 -65.32 40.00
C TYR A 178 33.81 -64.79 39.35
N SER A 179 34.49 -63.80 39.94
CA SER A 179 35.62 -63.08 39.33
C SER A 179 36.74 -63.99 38.79
N GLU A 180 37.00 -65.12 39.45
CA GLU A 180 38.04 -66.08 39.06
C GLU A 180 37.68 -66.89 37.79
N PHE A 181 36.40 -66.97 37.44
CA PHE A 181 35.89 -67.73 36.29
C PHE A 181 35.62 -66.86 35.06
N LEU A 182 35.82 -65.54 35.18
CA LEU A 182 35.61 -64.58 34.12
C LEU A 182 36.86 -64.40 33.24
N GLU A 183 36.64 -63.97 32.01
CA GLU A 183 37.70 -63.44 31.13
C GLU A 183 38.06 -61.99 31.54
N ASP A 184 39.15 -61.43 31.00
CA ASP A 184 39.62 -60.08 31.33
C ASP A 184 38.57 -58.98 31.08
N ILE A 185 37.68 -59.20 30.11
CA ILE A 185 36.57 -58.28 29.79
C ILE A 185 35.52 -58.25 30.93
N ARG A 186 35.40 -59.35 31.69
CA ARG A 186 34.53 -59.57 32.86
C ARG A 186 33.01 -59.43 32.64
N GLU A 187 32.54 -58.34 32.06
CA GLU A 187 31.15 -58.09 31.73
C GLU A 187 30.98 -57.66 30.25
N SER A 188 29.82 -57.93 29.68
CA SER A 188 29.46 -57.47 28.34
C SER A 188 27.96 -57.18 28.29
N ILE A 189 27.48 -56.67 27.15
CA ILE A 189 26.05 -56.44 26.88
C ILE A 189 25.64 -57.28 25.67
N ILE A 190 24.59 -58.09 25.83
CA ILE A 190 23.97 -58.86 24.75
C ILE A 190 22.47 -58.61 24.78
N GLU A 191 21.88 -58.23 23.64
CA GLU A 191 20.44 -57.92 23.52
C GLU A 191 19.97 -56.93 24.62
N ASP A 192 20.73 -55.86 24.84
CA ASP A 192 20.52 -54.85 25.89
C ASP A 192 20.55 -55.38 27.34
N GLN A 193 21.07 -56.59 27.55
CA GLN A 193 21.23 -57.21 28.88
C GLN A 193 22.69 -57.26 29.30
N ARG A 194 22.98 -56.83 30.53
CA ARG A 194 24.29 -57.04 31.16
C ARG A 194 24.50 -58.53 31.44
N VAL A 195 25.62 -59.06 30.96
CA VAL A 195 25.99 -60.48 31.05
C VAL A 195 27.41 -60.65 31.55
N LEU A 196 27.67 -61.75 32.25
CA LEU A 196 29.02 -62.15 32.65
C LEU A 196 29.74 -62.79 31.46
N ALA A 197 30.98 -62.35 31.21
CA ALA A 197 31.86 -62.95 30.21
C ALA A 197 32.64 -64.11 30.84
N VAL A 198 32.06 -65.31 30.81
CA VAL A 198 32.61 -66.50 31.48
C VAL A 198 33.52 -67.27 30.51
N LYS A 199 34.68 -67.73 30.99
CA LYS A 199 35.53 -68.68 30.27
C LYS A 199 34.74 -69.94 29.91
N SER A 200 34.67 -70.32 28.63
CA SER A 200 33.84 -71.44 28.17
C SER A 200 34.12 -72.78 28.89
N GLY A 201 35.34 -72.98 29.40
CA GLY A 201 35.71 -74.16 30.20
C GLY A 201 35.06 -74.20 31.60
N PHE A 202 34.68 -73.05 32.15
CA PHE A 202 34.10 -72.91 33.49
C PHE A 202 32.58 -72.64 33.48
N LYS A 203 31.92 -72.69 32.32
CA LYS A 203 30.49 -72.40 32.16
C LYS A 203 29.55 -73.20 33.08
N LYS A 204 29.95 -74.40 33.51
CA LYS A 204 29.15 -75.25 34.44
C LYS A 204 29.27 -74.82 35.91
N ARG A 205 30.23 -73.95 36.25
CA ARG A 205 30.46 -73.46 37.64
C ARG A 205 29.76 -72.14 37.93
N VAL A 206 29.29 -71.43 36.90
CA VAL A 206 28.53 -70.20 37.03
C VAL A 206 27.05 -70.52 36.85
N ASN A 207 26.25 -70.30 37.90
CA ASN A 207 24.81 -70.54 37.84
C ASN A 207 24.13 -69.41 37.08
N GLY A 208 23.58 -69.72 35.91
CA GLY A 208 22.99 -68.73 35.04
C GLY A 208 22.55 -69.28 33.68
N ARG A 209 21.86 -68.44 32.93
CA ARG A 209 21.38 -68.75 31.57
C ARG A 209 22.40 -68.28 30.54
N VAL A 210 22.74 -69.13 29.59
CA VAL A 210 23.58 -68.76 28.43
C VAL A 210 22.75 -67.92 27.46
N LEU A 211 23.24 -66.73 27.12
CA LEU A 211 22.61 -65.82 26.16
C LEU A 211 23.37 -65.72 24.84
N GLY A 212 24.65 -66.11 24.81
CA GLY A 212 25.42 -66.14 23.58
C GLY A 212 26.81 -66.74 23.77
N ILE A 213 27.50 -66.98 22.65
CA ILE A 213 28.88 -67.47 22.63
C ILE A 213 29.69 -66.55 21.71
N SER A 214 30.93 -66.24 22.11
CA SER A 214 31.87 -65.48 21.28
C SER A 214 32.18 -66.17 19.93
N LYS A 215 32.60 -65.40 18.91
CA LYS A 215 32.94 -65.92 17.57
C LYS A 215 34.03 -67.01 17.59
N THR A 216 34.94 -66.96 18.56
CA THR A 216 36.02 -67.92 18.76
C THR A 216 35.63 -69.10 19.65
N GLY A 217 34.43 -69.10 20.24
CA GLY A 217 33.96 -70.12 21.17
C GLY A 217 34.60 -70.09 22.56
N SER A 218 35.58 -69.22 22.80
CA SER A 218 36.38 -69.18 24.05
C SER A 218 35.65 -68.55 25.24
N ILE A 219 34.71 -67.64 24.98
CA ILE A 219 33.88 -66.96 25.97
C ILE A 219 32.42 -67.34 25.79
N THR A 220 31.75 -67.70 26.88
CA THR A 220 30.31 -67.91 26.97
C THR A 220 29.69 -66.76 27.78
N PHE A 221 28.73 -66.07 27.20
CA PHE A 221 28.05 -64.96 27.85
C PHE A 221 26.84 -65.45 28.64
N MET A 222 26.86 -65.24 29.95
CA MET A 222 25.88 -65.81 30.87
C MET A 222 25.20 -64.73 31.72
N GLN A 223 23.87 -64.78 31.79
CA GLN A 223 23.07 -64.00 32.74
C GLN A 223 23.04 -64.76 34.08
N PRO A 224 23.51 -64.16 35.19
CA PRO A 224 23.47 -64.79 36.51
C PRO A 224 22.04 -65.11 36.94
N GLU A 225 21.83 -66.28 37.55
CA GLU A 225 20.51 -66.70 38.04
C GLU A 225 19.90 -65.72 39.06
N SER A 226 20.75 -65.10 39.88
CA SER A 226 20.39 -64.06 40.86
C SER A 226 19.73 -62.82 40.23
N VAL A 227 20.00 -62.55 38.95
CA VAL A 227 19.47 -61.39 38.21
C VAL A 227 18.18 -61.73 37.48
N VAL A 228 17.98 -62.99 37.08
CA VAL A 228 16.88 -63.45 36.22
C VAL A 228 15.51 -63.02 36.76
N LYS A 229 15.25 -63.24 38.06
CA LYS A 229 13.96 -62.87 38.69
C LYS A 229 13.70 -61.37 38.66
N HIS A 230 14.69 -60.56 39.01
CA HIS A 230 14.57 -59.11 39.04
C HIS A 230 14.48 -58.52 37.63
N TYR A 231 15.17 -59.12 36.67
CA TYR A 231 15.10 -58.74 35.26
C TYR A 231 13.74 -59.02 34.64
N PHE A 232 13.14 -60.20 34.89
CA PHE A 232 11.77 -60.47 34.45
C PHE A 232 10.77 -59.51 35.07
N LYS A 233 10.91 -59.18 36.36
CA LYS A 233 10.04 -58.20 37.03
C LYS A 233 10.21 -56.79 36.45
N LEU A 234 11.43 -56.39 36.14
CA LEU A 234 11.72 -55.13 35.46
C LEU A 234 11.01 -55.07 34.10
N LYS A 235 11.14 -56.13 33.29
CA LYS A 235 10.52 -56.22 31.96
C LYS A 235 8.99 -56.23 32.02
N GLU A 236 8.41 -56.97 32.97
CA GLU A 236 6.96 -56.98 33.22
C GLU A 236 6.47 -55.57 33.56
N ASN A 237 7.12 -54.90 34.50
CA ASN A 237 6.73 -53.55 34.91
C ASN A 237 6.91 -52.52 33.79
N GLN A 238 7.91 -52.67 32.92
CA GLN A 238 8.09 -51.82 31.73
C GLN A 238 6.98 -52.02 30.69
N GLU A 239 6.51 -53.26 30.49
CA GLU A 239 5.38 -53.53 29.60
C GLU A 239 4.06 -52.98 30.19
N GLU A 240 3.84 -53.12 31.49
CA GLU A 240 2.69 -52.50 32.17
C GLU A 240 2.76 -50.97 32.16
N GLU A 241 3.95 -50.37 32.28
CA GLU A 241 4.15 -48.93 32.10
C GLU A 241 3.71 -48.47 30.72
N LYS A 242 4.10 -49.18 29.65
CA LYS A 242 3.69 -48.85 28.28
C LYS A 242 2.17 -48.89 28.11
N LYS A 243 1.51 -49.90 28.67
CA LYS A 243 0.04 -50.02 28.63
C LYS A 243 -0.66 -48.90 29.41
N GLU A 244 -0.14 -48.55 30.59
CA GLU A 244 -0.70 -47.46 31.39
C GLU A 244 -0.50 -46.10 30.69
N ILE A 245 0.66 -45.86 30.08
CA ILE A 245 0.90 -44.67 29.24
C ILE A 245 -0.10 -44.64 28.08
N ASP A 246 -0.26 -45.75 27.35
CA ASP A 246 -1.22 -45.85 26.24
C ASP A 246 -2.66 -45.50 26.68
N LYS A 247 -3.08 -46.01 27.85
CA LYS A 247 -4.38 -45.71 28.47
C LYS A 247 -4.53 -44.24 28.83
N ILE A 248 -3.51 -43.62 29.43
CA ILE A 248 -3.50 -42.18 29.76
C ILE A 248 -3.64 -41.34 28.49
N LEU A 249 -2.89 -41.68 27.44
CA LEU A 249 -2.91 -40.94 26.18
C LEU A 249 -4.24 -41.09 25.45
N ARG A 250 -4.85 -42.30 25.39
CA ARG A 250 -6.20 -42.47 24.82
C ARG A 250 -7.24 -41.66 25.58
N LYS A 251 -7.16 -41.65 26.91
CA LYS A 251 -8.05 -40.85 27.74
C LYS A 251 -7.88 -39.35 27.44
N LEU A 252 -6.65 -38.87 27.33
CA LEU A 252 -6.38 -37.48 26.98
C LEU A 252 -6.87 -37.15 25.57
N THR A 253 -6.69 -38.04 24.58
CA THR A 253 -7.23 -37.87 23.23
C THR A 253 -8.75 -37.73 23.27
N ALA A 254 -9.47 -38.61 23.99
CA ALA A 254 -10.92 -38.53 24.12
C ALA A 254 -11.39 -37.25 24.84
N GLU A 255 -10.63 -36.79 25.83
CA GLU A 255 -10.92 -35.53 26.51
C GLU A 255 -10.67 -34.30 25.63
N LEU A 256 -9.72 -34.36 24.70
CA LEU A 256 -9.42 -33.27 23.77
C LEU A 256 -10.31 -33.27 22.53
N SER A 257 -10.86 -34.43 22.13
CA SER A 257 -11.75 -34.52 20.97
C SER A 257 -13.07 -33.78 21.19
N GLU A 258 -13.50 -33.57 22.44
CA GLU A 258 -14.62 -32.67 22.78
C GLU A 258 -14.37 -31.22 22.35
N PHE A 259 -13.11 -30.80 22.23
CA PHE A 259 -12.69 -29.46 21.81
C PHE A 259 -12.31 -29.41 20.33
N GLN A 260 -12.60 -30.46 19.54
CA GLN A 260 -12.24 -30.52 18.13
C GLN A 260 -12.75 -29.31 17.32
N PRO A 261 -14.00 -28.80 17.51
CA PRO A 261 -14.47 -27.62 16.79
C PRO A 261 -13.61 -26.38 17.08
N GLN A 262 -13.30 -26.11 18.35
CA GLN A 262 -12.48 -24.98 18.76
C GLN A 262 -11.04 -25.10 18.24
N LEU A 263 -10.47 -26.31 18.28
CA LEU A 263 -9.13 -26.56 17.74
C LEU A 263 -9.08 -26.37 16.22
N SER A 264 -10.15 -26.73 15.51
CA SER A 264 -10.30 -26.47 14.08
C SER A 264 -10.34 -24.96 13.80
N ASP A 265 -11.11 -24.20 14.57
CA ASP A 265 -11.19 -22.74 14.43
C ASP A 265 -9.83 -22.07 14.72
N TYR A 266 -9.12 -22.54 15.75
CA TYR A 266 -7.78 -22.05 16.06
C TYR A 266 -6.80 -22.31 14.92
N GLN A 267 -6.80 -23.52 14.34
CA GLN A 267 -5.91 -23.84 13.23
C GLN A 267 -6.23 -23.01 11.98
N THR A 268 -7.51 -22.86 11.63
CA THR A 268 -7.93 -22.01 10.51
C THR A 268 -7.44 -20.57 10.70
N TYR A 269 -7.67 -20.00 11.89
CA TYR A 269 -7.22 -18.64 12.19
C TYR A 269 -5.68 -18.50 12.12
N ILE A 270 -4.94 -19.48 12.62
CA ILE A 270 -3.46 -19.48 12.57
C ILE A 270 -2.97 -19.55 11.11
N PHE A 271 -3.61 -20.34 10.24
CA PHE A 271 -3.30 -20.34 8.81
C PHE A 271 -3.57 -18.99 8.15
N ASP A 272 -4.70 -18.37 8.46
CA ASP A 272 -5.06 -17.06 7.93
C ASP A 272 -4.07 -15.98 8.39
N LEU A 273 -3.67 -16.03 9.67
CA LEU A 273 -2.67 -15.13 10.23
C LEU A 273 -1.27 -15.34 9.62
N ASP A 274 -0.89 -16.59 9.32
CA ASP A 274 0.34 -16.94 8.61
C ASP A 274 0.34 -16.39 7.18
N LEU A 275 -0.78 -16.52 6.46
CA LEU A 275 -0.97 -15.92 5.14
C LEU A 275 -0.80 -14.40 5.19
N ILE A 276 -1.44 -13.74 6.17
CA ILE A 276 -1.32 -12.29 6.37
C ILE A 276 0.12 -11.89 6.70
N ARG A 277 0.79 -12.63 7.60
CA ARG A 277 2.21 -12.40 7.93
C ARG A 277 3.09 -12.52 6.70
N ALA A 278 2.90 -13.56 5.88
CA ALA A 278 3.68 -13.78 4.67
C ALA A 278 3.52 -12.63 3.67
N LYS A 279 2.28 -12.16 3.44
CA LYS A 279 2.02 -10.96 2.63
C LYS A 279 2.67 -9.71 3.21
N ALA A 280 2.63 -9.52 4.54
CA ALA A 280 3.26 -8.39 5.20
C ALA A 280 4.79 -8.42 5.11
N LYS A 281 5.42 -9.61 5.21
CA LYS A 281 6.86 -9.78 5.01
C LYS A 281 7.30 -9.49 3.59
N PHE A 282 6.50 -9.89 2.61
CA PHE A 282 6.73 -9.47 1.23
C PHE A 282 6.60 -7.95 1.07
N ALA A 283 5.59 -7.33 1.67
CA ALA A 283 5.43 -5.87 1.65
C ALA A 283 6.64 -5.15 2.25
N GLU A 284 7.17 -5.61 3.38
CA GLU A 284 8.43 -5.09 3.97
C GLU A 284 9.61 -5.22 2.99
N LYS A 285 9.74 -6.35 2.28
CA LYS A 285 10.81 -6.58 1.29
C LYS A 285 10.77 -5.59 0.12
N VAL A 286 9.56 -5.24 -0.36
CA VAL A 286 9.36 -4.38 -1.54
C VAL A 286 9.02 -2.93 -1.20
N ASN A 287 8.98 -2.54 0.08
CA ASN A 287 8.43 -1.26 0.54
C ASN A 287 6.97 -1.04 0.09
N GLY A 288 6.16 -2.09 0.17
CA GLY A 288 4.74 -2.09 -0.13
C GLY A 288 3.93 -1.37 0.94
N ILE A 289 2.93 -0.60 0.52
CA ILE A 289 2.02 0.14 1.39
C ILE A 289 0.56 -0.06 0.95
N LEU A 290 -0.38 0.30 1.82
CA LEU A 290 -1.81 0.33 1.49
C LEU A 290 -2.15 1.67 0.83
N PRO A 291 -2.39 1.72 -0.50
CA PRO A 291 -2.85 2.94 -1.15
C PRO A 291 -4.29 3.25 -0.75
N LYS A 292 -4.74 4.47 -1.02
CA LYS A 292 -6.15 4.82 -0.83
C LYS A 292 -7.01 4.03 -1.83
N ILE A 293 -7.91 3.21 -1.30
CA ILE A 293 -8.87 2.46 -2.13
C ILE A 293 -10.10 3.33 -2.40
N ASN A 294 -10.37 3.57 -3.68
CA ASN A 294 -11.47 4.40 -4.14
C ASN A 294 -12.63 3.53 -4.63
N ARG A 295 -13.87 3.96 -4.35
CA ARG A 295 -15.10 3.40 -4.95
C ARG A 295 -15.49 4.08 -6.27
N HIS A 296 -14.87 5.21 -6.60
CA HIS A 296 -15.00 5.89 -7.90
C HIS A 296 -13.89 5.44 -8.85
N GLN A 297 -14.12 5.52 -10.17
CA GLN A 297 -13.23 4.98 -11.20
C GLN A 297 -12.00 5.87 -11.44
N THR A 298 -11.11 5.96 -10.45
CA THR A 298 -9.88 6.74 -10.50
C THR A 298 -8.70 5.94 -9.99
N LEU A 299 -7.74 5.72 -10.88
CA LEU A 299 -6.45 5.10 -10.60
C LEU A 299 -5.39 6.19 -10.72
N ARG A 300 -4.72 6.51 -9.62
CA ARG A 300 -3.61 7.45 -9.57
C ARG A 300 -2.41 6.74 -8.95
N LEU A 301 -1.47 6.35 -9.79
CA LEU A 301 -0.22 5.75 -9.34
C LEU A 301 0.86 6.82 -9.30
N LYS A 302 1.43 7.05 -8.12
CA LYS A 302 2.56 7.93 -7.93
C LYS A 302 3.75 7.12 -7.43
N ASP A 303 4.89 7.34 -8.07
CA ASP A 303 6.16 6.66 -7.79
C ASP A 303 5.99 5.14 -7.65
N ALA A 304 5.30 4.52 -8.63
CA ALA A 304 4.99 3.09 -8.61
C ALA A 304 6.14 2.24 -9.15
N PHE A 305 6.52 1.21 -8.42
CA PHE A 305 7.61 0.31 -8.80
C PHE A 305 7.09 -1.07 -9.22
N HIS A 306 7.80 -1.72 -10.13
CA HIS A 306 7.55 -3.12 -10.46
C HIS A 306 8.17 -4.02 -9.37
N PRO A 307 7.40 -4.83 -8.62
CA PRO A 307 7.90 -5.54 -7.44
C PRO A 307 9.02 -6.55 -7.74
N LEU A 308 8.88 -7.36 -8.80
CA LEU A 308 9.89 -8.34 -9.18
C LEU A 308 11.20 -7.67 -9.66
N LEU A 309 11.08 -6.62 -10.46
CA LEU A 309 12.23 -5.82 -10.90
C LEU A 309 12.91 -5.12 -9.72
N TRP A 310 12.13 -4.64 -8.74
CA TRP A 310 12.63 -4.05 -7.51
C TRP A 310 13.51 -5.04 -6.74
N ILE A 311 13.02 -6.25 -6.50
CA ILE A 311 13.77 -7.31 -5.82
C ILE A 311 15.06 -7.63 -6.58
N ARG A 312 14.95 -7.86 -7.90
CA ARG A 312 16.09 -8.21 -8.73
C ARG A 312 17.15 -7.11 -8.78
N ASN A 313 16.75 -5.88 -9.07
CA ASN A 313 17.69 -4.75 -9.17
C ASN A 313 18.34 -4.43 -7.82
N LYS A 314 17.60 -4.57 -6.71
CA LYS A 314 18.15 -4.41 -5.37
C LYS A 314 19.24 -5.47 -5.08
N ASN A 315 19.02 -6.72 -5.48
CA ASN A 315 20.03 -7.78 -5.35
C ASN A 315 21.25 -7.55 -6.25
N GLU A 316 21.04 -6.99 -7.44
CA GLU A 316 22.11 -6.68 -8.41
C GLU A 316 22.76 -5.30 -8.19
N ASN A 317 22.36 -4.54 -7.16
CA ASN A 317 22.77 -3.13 -6.92
C ASN A 317 22.59 -2.21 -8.14
N LYS A 318 21.48 -2.37 -8.86
CA LYS A 318 21.09 -1.54 -10.01
C LYS A 318 20.04 -0.51 -9.60
N GLU A 319 20.10 0.65 -10.25
CA GLU A 319 19.07 1.68 -10.09
C GLU A 319 17.71 1.19 -10.63
N ILE A 320 16.63 1.60 -10.00
CA ILE A 320 15.27 1.32 -10.44
C ILE A 320 14.47 2.62 -10.50
N PHE A 321 13.70 2.77 -11.58
CA PHE A 321 12.95 4.00 -11.87
C PHE A 321 11.46 3.75 -11.65
N PRO A 322 10.76 4.61 -10.89
CA PRO A 322 9.33 4.48 -10.71
C PRO A 322 8.53 5.03 -11.90
N GLN A 323 7.28 4.63 -11.99
CA GLN A 323 6.30 5.16 -12.95
C GLN A 323 5.21 5.97 -12.24
N THR A 324 4.80 7.09 -12.84
CA THR A 324 3.68 7.90 -12.36
C THR A 324 2.67 8.07 -13.47
N LEU A 325 1.42 7.69 -13.23
CA LEU A 325 0.33 7.80 -14.19
C LEU A 325 -1.04 7.93 -13.53
N THR A 326 -2.00 8.45 -14.28
CA THR A 326 -3.36 8.65 -13.79
C THR A 326 -4.37 8.26 -14.86
N LEU A 327 -5.27 7.34 -14.51
CA LEU A 327 -6.47 7.01 -15.27
C LEU A 327 -7.71 7.49 -14.52
N THR A 328 -8.59 8.19 -15.22
CA THR A 328 -9.88 8.69 -14.69
C THR A 328 -10.96 8.50 -15.74
N GLU A 329 -12.22 8.76 -15.40
CA GLU A 329 -13.32 8.79 -16.38
C GLU A 329 -13.08 9.78 -17.53
N HIS A 330 -12.28 10.83 -17.31
CA HIS A 330 -11.89 11.83 -18.30
C HIS A 330 -10.52 11.57 -18.94
N ASN A 331 -9.82 10.52 -18.53
CA ASN A 331 -8.56 10.08 -19.12
C ASN A 331 -8.44 8.56 -18.94
N ARG A 332 -9.19 7.80 -19.75
CA ARG A 332 -9.33 6.35 -19.58
C ARG A 332 -8.28 5.57 -20.35
N ILE A 333 -7.79 6.13 -21.44
CA ILE A 333 -6.83 5.46 -22.33
C ILE A 333 -5.52 6.25 -22.36
N ILE A 334 -4.41 5.60 -22.00
CA ILE A 334 -3.07 6.14 -22.18
C ILE A 334 -2.38 5.39 -23.31
N CYS A 335 -1.94 6.12 -24.34
CA CYS A 335 -1.18 5.57 -25.43
C CYS A 335 0.32 5.88 -25.26
N ILE A 336 1.11 4.86 -24.93
CA ILE A 336 2.55 4.99 -24.71
C ILE A 336 3.31 4.75 -26.01
N SER A 337 4.14 5.73 -26.38
CA SER A 337 5.01 5.68 -27.56
C SER A 337 6.47 5.93 -27.18
N GLY A 338 7.39 5.62 -28.10
CA GLY A 338 8.83 5.73 -27.89
C GLY A 338 9.59 4.43 -28.23
N PRO A 339 10.92 4.39 -28.05
CA PRO A 339 11.76 3.26 -28.46
C PRO A 339 11.45 1.97 -27.67
N ASN A 340 11.69 0.79 -28.27
CA ASN A 340 11.38 -0.51 -27.63
C ASN A 340 12.14 -0.74 -26.33
N ALA A 341 13.40 -0.32 -26.25
CA ALA A 341 14.22 -0.38 -25.04
C ALA A 341 13.85 0.69 -23.98
N GLY A 342 12.80 1.49 -24.20
CA GLY A 342 12.40 2.58 -23.31
C GLY A 342 11.64 2.16 -22.05
N GLY A 343 11.22 0.89 -21.94
CA GLY A 343 10.49 0.37 -20.77
C GLY A 343 8.97 0.37 -20.89
N LYS A 344 8.40 0.54 -22.11
CA LYS A 344 6.94 0.58 -22.33
C LYS A 344 6.21 -0.64 -21.77
N SER A 345 6.65 -1.84 -22.14
CA SER A 345 6.05 -3.11 -21.69
C SER A 345 6.17 -3.31 -20.16
N ILE A 346 7.27 -2.84 -19.56
CA ILE A 346 7.46 -2.90 -18.10
C ILE A 346 6.45 -1.98 -17.41
N THR A 347 6.15 -0.81 -17.95
CA THR A 347 5.11 0.07 -17.42
C THR A 347 3.74 -0.62 -17.43
N LEU A 348 3.38 -1.32 -18.52
CA LEU A 348 2.12 -2.09 -18.59
C LEU A 348 2.07 -3.19 -17.54
N LYS A 349 3.13 -4.01 -17.45
CA LYS A 349 3.24 -5.07 -16.44
C LYS A 349 3.17 -4.51 -15.03
N THR A 350 3.81 -3.37 -14.77
CA THR A 350 3.76 -2.69 -13.47
C THR A 350 2.31 -2.39 -13.09
N VAL A 351 1.55 -1.70 -13.94
CA VAL A 351 0.16 -1.35 -13.62
C VAL A 351 -0.71 -2.59 -13.41
N GLY A 352 -0.60 -3.58 -14.31
CA GLY A 352 -1.39 -4.81 -14.21
C GLY A 352 -1.06 -5.62 -12.96
N LEU A 353 0.23 -5.81 -12.68
CA LEU A 353 0.68 -6.59 -11.52
C LEU A 353 0.28 -5.89 -10.21
N LEU A 354 0.46 -4.58 -10.10
CA LEU A 354 0.01 -3.82 -8.93
C LEU A 354 -1.51 -3.91 -8.75
N GLN A 355 -2.27 -3.91 -9.84
CA GLN A 355 -3.72 -4.10 -9.77
C GLN A 355 -4.08 -5.51 -9.25
N LEU A 356 -3.41 -6.56 -9.74
CA LEU A 356 -3.61 -7.93 -9.25
C LEU A 356 -3.25 -8.08 -7.77
N MET A 357 -2.18 -7.43 -7.34
CA MET A 357 -1.75 -7.42 -5.94
C MET A 357 -2.83 -6.85 -5.04
N ILE A 358 -3.33 -5.63 -5.31
CA ILE A 358 -4.35 -5.02 -4.43
C ILE A 358 -5.63 -5.86 -4.37
N GLN A 359 -6.05 -6.42 -5.51
CA GLN A 359 -7.27 -7.23 -5.56
C GLN A 359 -7.08 -8.62 -4.95
N SER A 360 -5.84 -9.04 -4.66
CA SER A 360 -5.52 -10.31 -3.98
C SER A 360 -5.10 -10.10 -2.51
N GLY A 361 -5.31 -8.89 -1.97
CA GLY A 361 -4.96 -8.57 -0.59
C GLY A 361 -3.47 -8.31 -0.35
N ILE A 362 -2.68 -8.04 -1.39
CA ILE A 362 -1.22 -7.83 -1.32
C ILE A 362 -0.92 -6.32 -1.44
N LEU A 363 -0.11 -5.79 -0.53
CA LEU A 363 0.30 -4.39 -0.52
C LEU A 363 1.27 -4.05 -1.66
N VAL A 364 1.22 -2.81 -2.15
CA VAL A 364 1.89 -2.41 -3.39
C VAL A 364 2.99 -1.36 -3.17
N PRO A 365 4.14 -1.44 -3.88
CA PRO A 365 5.25 -0.49 -3.75
C PRO A 365 4.96 0.81 -4.52
N VAL A 366 4.20 1.70 -3.89
CA VAL A 366 3.79 3.00 -4.44
C VAL A 366 3.92 4.09 -3.39
N HIS A 367 3.88 5.36 -3.79
CA HIS A 367 3.82 6.46 -2.85
C HIS A 367 2.47 6.46 -2.08
N PRO A 368 2.41 6.82 -0.78
CA PRO A 368 1.17 6.94 0.01
C PRO A 368 0.09 7.90 -0.52
N LYS A 369 0.38 8.70 -1.54
CA LYS A 369 -0.58 9.61 -2.20
C LYS A 369 -1.23 8.96 -3.42
N SER A 370 -0.88 7.69 -3.69
CA SER A 370 -1.50 6.90 -4.75
C SER A 370 -2.91 6.49 -4.34
N GLU A 371 -3.77 6.42 -5.33
CA GLU A 371 -5.14 5.96 -5.16
C GLU A 371 -5.42 4.88 -6.21
N MET A 372 -6.13 3.83 -5.83
CA MET A 372 -6.45 2.73 -6.72
C MET A 372 -7.92 2.35 -6.56
N PHE A 373 -8.54 1.87 -7.63
CA PHE A 373 -9.90 1.33 -7.62
C PHE A 373 -9.90 -0.06 -8.24
N PHE A 374 -10.99 -0.78 -8.10
CA PHE A 374 -11.08 -2.18 -8.49
C PHE A 374 -11.72 -2.31 -9.88
N PHE A 375 -11.10 -3.12 -10.72
CA PHE A 375 -11.61 -3.52 -12.03
C PHE A 375 -12.29 -4.88 -11.94
N GLU A 376 -13.39 -5.07 -12.67
CA GLU A 376 -14.04 -6.38 -12.75
C GLU A 376 -13.28 -7.33 -13.66
N LYS A 377 -12.58 -6.80 -14.65
CA LYS A 377 -11.83 -7.54 -15.67
C LYS A 377 -10.49 -6.87 -15.93
N ILE A 378 -9.43 -7.66 -16.04
CA ILE A 378 -8.15 -7.26 -16.62
C ILE A 378 -7.91 -8.19 -17.80
N MET A 379 -7.60 -7.63 -18.96
CA MET A 379 -7.31 -8.39 -20.17
C MET A 379 -5.98 -7.93 -20.73
N THR A 380 -5.09 -8.87 -21.08
CA THR A 380 -3.76 -8.54 -21.54
C THR A 380 -3.45 -9.09 -22.94
N ASP A 381 -2.71 -8.31 -23.70
CA ASP A 381 -1.97 -8.80 -24.86
C ASP A 381 -0.53 -8.31 -24.76
N ILE A 382 0.23 -8.97 -23.89
CA ILE A 382 1.62 -8.60 -23.59
C ILE A 382 2.54 -9.75 -23.98
N GLY A 383 3.61 -9.43 -24.72
CA GLY A 383 4.69 -10.36 -25.05
C GLY A 383 4.59 -11.07 -26.40
N ASP A 384 5.58 -11.92 -26.64
CA ASP A 384 5.71 -12.77 -27.81
C ASP A 384 5.12 -14.14 -27.49
N ASN A 385 3.87 -14.39 -27.88
CA ASN A 385 3.29 -15.73 -27.86
C ASN A 385 3.93 -16.62 -28.94
N GLN A 386 5.20 -16.99 -28.73
CA GLN A 386 5.94 -17.97 -29.52
C GLN A 386 5.98 -19.32 -28.78
N SER A 387 4.83 -19.85 -28.42
CA SER A 387 4.74 -21.26 -28.05
C SER A 387 4.74 -22.10 -29.33
N ILE A 388 5.68 -23.04 -29.45
CA ILE A 388 5.74 -24.07 -30.52
C ILE A 388 4.41 -24.84 -30.65
N GLU A 389 3.60 -24.87 -29.59
CA GLU A 389 2.29 -25.54 -29.50
C GLU A 389 1.14 -24.82 -30.26
N ASN A 390 1.31 -23.54 -30.63
CA ASN A 390 0.32 -22.83 -31.42
C ASN A 390 0.73 -22.88 -32.90
N HIS A 391 0.19 -23.85 -33.64
CA HIS A 391 0.35 -24.02 -35.10
C HIS A 391 -0.15 -22.83 -35.98
N LEU A 392 -0.38 -21.64 -35.40
CA LEU A 392 -0.90 -20.43 -36.06
C LEU A 392 0.14 -19.31 -36.02
N SER A 393 0.18 -18.49 -37.09
CA SER A 393 1.02 -17.30 -37.14
C SER A 393 0.79 -16.38 -35.93
N THR A 394 1.85 -15.76 -35.41
CA THR A 394 1.83 -14.82 -34.26
C THR A 394 0.75 -13.73 -34.39
N TYR A 395 0.42 -13.34 -35.62
CA TYR A 395 -0.64 -12.37 -35.90
C TYR A 395 -2.05 -12.94 -35.67
N SER A 396 -2.30 -14.20 -36.04
CA SER A 396 -3.61 -14.84 -35.87
C SER A 396 -3.96 -15.06 -34.40
N SER A 397 -2.97 -15.38 -33.56
CA SER A 397 -3.17 -15.53 -32.11
C SER A 397 -3.49 -14.19 -31.44
N ARG A 398 -2.78 -13.11 -31.82
CA ARG A 398 -3.10 -11.74 -31.38
C ARG A 398 -4.51 -11.31 -31.80
N LEU A 399 -4.91 -11.54 -33.05
CA LEU A 399 -6.28 -11.26 -33.51
C LEU A 399 -7.34 -12.06 -32.75
N LYS A 400 -7.07 -13.32 -32.41
CA LYS A 400 -7.98 -14.14 -31.61
C LYS A 400 -8.16 -13.56 -30.19
N LYS A 401 -7.08 -13.09 -29.56
CA LYS A 401 -7.15 -12.37 -28.28
C LYS A 401 -7.93 -11.07 -28.39
N MET A 402 -7.64 -10.25 -29.39
CA MET A 402 -8.38 -9.00 -29.65
C MET A 402 -9.87 -9.27 -29.85
N SER A 403 -10.23 -10.33 -30.58
CA SER A 403 -11.63 -10.73 -30.73
C SER A 403 -12.28 -11.09 -29.38
N GLY A 404 -11.54 -11.74 -28.48
CA GLY A 404 -11.97 -11.99 -27.10
C GLY A 404 -12.20 -10.68 -26.33
N MET A 405 -11.22 -9.77 -26.36
CA MET A 405 -11.32 -8.45 -25.72
C MET A 405 -12.53 -7.66 -26.21
N ILE A 406 -12.77 -7.61 -27.52
CA ILE A 406 -13.91 -6.90 -28.12
C ILE A 406 -15.25 -7.44 -27.59
N ARG A 407 -15.37 -8.73 -27.32
CA ARG A 407 -16.62 -9.34 -26.83
C ARG A 407 -16.91 -9.01 -25.37
N GLU A 408 -15.88 -8.84 -24.55
CA GLU A 408 -16.02 -8.75 -23.10
C GLU A 408 -15.75 -7.35 -22.52
N ALA A 409 -15.06 -6.48 -23.26
CA ALA A 409 -14.66 -5.16 -22.79
C ALA A 409 -15.85 -4.24 -22.51
N ASP A 410 -15.80 -3.61 -21.32
CA ASP A 410 -16.81 -2.69 -20.80
C ASP A 410 -16.14 -1.57 -19.98
N ASN A 411 -16.94 -0.75 -19.30
CA ASN A 411 -16.48 0.38 -18.50
C ASN A 411 -15.83 0.00 -17.16
N LYS A 412 -15.71 -1.28 -16.85
CA LYS A 412 -15.03 -1.82 -15.66
C LYS A 412 -13.86 -2.75 -16.03
N THR A 413 -13.44 -2.68 -17.29
CA THR A 413 -12.34 -3.46 -17.85
C THR A 413 -11.08 -2.61 -17.94
N LEU A 414 -9.95 -3.16 -17.50
CA LEU A 414 -8.61 -2.63 -17.76
C LEU A 414 -7.95 -3.46 -18.88
N LEU A 415 -7.63 -2.79 -19.98
CA LEU A 415 -6.95 -3.36 -21.14
C LEU A 415 -5.46 -2.99 -21.10
N LEU A 416 -4.58 -3.99 -21.16
CA LEU A 416 -3.13 -3.78 -21.22
C LEU A 416 -2.59 -4.41 -22.49
N ILE A 417 -2.29 -3.57 -23.48
CA ILE A 417 -2.00 -4.03 -24.83
C ILE A 417 -0.64 -3.53 -25.28
N ASP A 418 0.27 -4.45 -25.57
CA ASP A 418 1.62 -4.14 -26.04
C ASP A 418 1.71 -4.28 -27.56
N GLU A 419 2.42 -3.35 -28.20
CA GLU A 419 2.62 -3.24 -29.64
C GLU A 419 1.33 -3.39 -30.44
N PHE A 420 0.40 -2.48 -30.19
CA PHE A 420 -0.94 -2.54 -30.74
C PHE A 420 -0.95 -2.49 -32.27
N GLY A 421 -1.49 -3.54 -32.90
CA GLY A 421 -1.60 -3.66 -34.37
C GLY A 421 -0.40 -4.27 -35.08
N THR A 422 0.66 -4.70 -34.38
CA THR A 422 1.85 -5.27 -35.03
C THR A 422 1.66 -6.72 -35.50
N GLY A 423 2.49 -7.14 -36.47
CA GLY A 423 2.48 -8.51 -37.01
C GLY A 423 1.87 -8.66 -38.42
N SER A 424 1.49 -7.56 -39.07
CA SER A 424 1.00 -7.53 -40.45
C SER A 424 1.58 -6.34 -41.23
N ASP A 425 1.04 -6.08 -42.42
CA ASP A 425 1.34 -4.89 -43.21
C ASP A 425 1.14 -3.63 -42.34
N PRO A 426 2.12 -2.71 -42.26
CA PRO A 426 2.03 -1.52 -41.41
C PRO A 426 0.82 -0.62 -41.70
N GLU A 427 0.39 -0.50 -42.96
CA GLU A 427 -0.75 0.36 -43.31
C GLU A 427 -2.07 -0.28 -42.87
N LEU A 428 -2.27 -1.56 -43.17
CA LEU A 428 -3.48 -2.29 -42.79
C LEU A 428 -3.56 -2.54 -41.28
N GLY A 429 -2.43 -2.87 -40.65
CA GLY A 429 -2.32 -3.06 -39.20
C GLY A 429 -2.61 -1.79 -38.43
N GLY A 430 -2.10 -0.64 -38.91
CA GLY A 430 -2.38 0.67 -38.33
C GLY A 430 -3.86 1.04 -38.37
N ALA A 431 -4.53 0.85 -39.51
CA ALA A 431 -5.96 1.15 -39.67
C ALA A 431 -6.87 0.25 -38.82
N LEU A 432 -6.52 -1.03 -38.71
CA LEU A 432 -7.26 -1.97 -37.88
C LEU A 432 -7.10 -1.66 -36.38
N ALA A 433 -5.89 -1.32 -35.95
CA ALA A 433 -5.60 -0.92 -34.57
C ALA A 433 -6.37 0.36 -34.20
N GLU A 434 -6.39 1.36 -35.06
CA GLU A 434 -7.21 2.57 -34.90
C GLU A 434 -8.69 2.23 -34.66
N SER A 435 -9.27 1.36 -35.51
CA SER A 435 -10.66 0.92 -35.37
C SER A 435 -10.93 0.20 -34.04
N PHE A 436 -10.00 -0.63 -33.58
CA PHE A 436 -10.11 -1.30 -32.28
C PHE A 436 -10.00 -0.30 -31.11
N MET A 437 -9.13 0.70 -31.20
CA MET A 437 -9.01 1.72 -30.16
C MET A 437 -10.31 2.52 -30.02
N GLU A 438 -10.91 2.95 -31.14
CA GLU A 438 -12.19 3.65 -31.15
C GLU A 438 -13.28 2.80 -30.52
N TYR A 439 -13.32 1.50 -30.85
CA TYR A 439 -14.27 0.57 -30.23
C TYR A 439 -14.12 0.52 -28.69
N PHE A 440 -12.89 0.37 -28.17
CA PHE A 440 -12.65 0.34 -26.72
C PHE A 440 -12.95 1.69 -26.05
N TYR A 441 -12.66 2.79 -26.74
CA TYR A 441 -13.01 4.13 -26.30
C TYR A 441 -14.52 4.31 -26.14
N ASP A 442 -15.31 3.86 -27.11
CA ASP A 442 -16.77 3.91 -27.10
C ASP A 442 -17.38 3.01 -26.01
N LYS A 443 -16.75 1.85 -25.75
CA LYS A 443 -17.09 0.97 -24.61
C LYS A 443 -16.78 1.55 -23.25
N LYS A 444 -16.11 2.71 -23.21
CA LYS A 444 -15.67 3.38 -21.99
C LYS A 444 -14.68 2.57 -21.16
N SER A 445 -13.95 1.64 -21.80
CA SER A 445 -12.95 0.82 -21.14
C SER A 445 -11.73 1.65 -20.73
N PHE A 446 -11.04 1.18 -19.70
CA PHE A 446 -9.74 1.71 -19.30
C PHE A 446 -8.65 0.98 -20.06
N GLY A 447 -7.61 1.68 -20.48
CA GLY A 447 -6.59 1.10 -21.34
C GLY A 447 -5.21 1.73 -21.18
N ILE A 448 -4.18 0.90 -21.17
CA ILE A 448 -2.80 1.33 -21.41
C ILE A 448 -2.31 0.55 -22.62
N ILE A 449 -2.01 1.29 -23.69
CA ILE A 449 -1.71 0.72 -25.00
C ILE A 449 -0.34 1.23 -25.43
N THR A 450 0.55 0.35 -25.89
CA THR A 450 1.80 0.79 -26.52
C THR A 450 1.68 0.76 -28.04
N THR A 451 2.27 1.75 -28.72
CA THR A 451 2.23 1.79 -30.19
C THR A 451 3.46 2.42 -30.81
N HIS A 452 3.71 2.01 -32.05
CA HIS A 452 4.68 2.59 -32.96
C HIS A 452 4.01 3.35 -34.12
N TYR A 453 2.69 3.25 -34.24
CA TYR A 453 1.96 3.78 -35.38
C TYR A 453 1.58 5.26 -35.19
N THR A 454 1.92 6.09 -36.17
CA THR A 454 1.67 7.53 -36.14
C THR A 454 0.19 7.87 -36.21
N ASN A 455 -0.64 7.10 -36.94
CA ASN A 455 -2.09 7.33 -37.01
C ASN A 455 -2.75 7.19 -35.62
N ILE A 456 -2.33 6.22 -34.81
CA ILE A 456 -2.86 6.04 -33.44
C ILE A 456 -2.53 7.25 -32.56
N LYS A 457 -1.29 7.76 -32.62
CA LYS A 457 -0.89 8.98 -31.89
C LYS A 457 -1.80 10.18 -32.25
N LEU A 458 -2.16 10.31 -33.52
CA LEU A 458 -3.03 11.38 -34.02
C LEU A 458 -4.49 11.20 -33.58
N VAL A 459 -5.01 9.98 -33.58
CA VAL A 459 -6.39 9.70 -33.16
C VAL A 459 -6.55 9.96 -31.67
N VAL A 460 -5.59 9.53 -30.84
CA VAL A 460 -5.58 9.79 -29.39
C VAL A 460 -5.65 11.29 -29.09
N GLU A 461 -5.01 12.13 -29.90
CA GLU A 461 -5.04 13.60 -29.74
C GLU A 461 -6.45 14.19 -29.94
N ASN A 462 -7.28 13.55 -30.76
CA ASN A 462 -8.63 13.98 -31.06
C ASN A 462 -9.67 13.43 -30.06
N LEU A 463 -9.28 12.49 -29.20
CA LEU A 463 -10.16 11.82 -28.25
C LEU A 463 -10.04 12.44 -26.85
N PRO A 464 -11.08 13.13 -26.33
CA PRO A 464 -11.00 13.85 -25.05
C PRO A 464 -10.65 12.99 -23.83
N ALA A 465 -11.04 11.72 -23.82
CA ALA A 465 -10.77 10.79 -22.72
C ALA A 465 -9.58 9.84 -22.98
N ALA A 466 -8.70 10.21 -23.92
CA ALA A 466 -7.45 9.52 -24.18
C ALA A 466 -6.29 10.51 -24.13
N THR A 467 -5.09 10.03 -23.81
CA THR A 467 -3.90 10.88 -23.73
C THR A 467 -2.67 10.15 -24.23
N ASN A 468 -1.85 10.86 -25.01
CA ASN A 468 -0.55 10.37 -25.45
C ASN A 468 0.45 10.43 -24.30
N ALA A 469 1.35 9.44 -24.22
CA ALA A 469 2.47 9.44 -23.31
C ALA A 469 3.74 8.96 -24.03
N ALA A 470 4.89 9.45 -23.57
CA ALA A 470 6.20 9.16 -24.15
C ALA A 470 7.14 8.58 -23.09
N MET A 471 7.84 7.51 -23.43
CA MET A 471 9.01 7.10 -22.64
C MET A 471 10.18 8.00 -23.02
N LEU A 472 10.72 8.71 -22.03
CA LEU A 472 11.81 9.64 -22.22
C LEU A 472 13.12 8.92 -22.59
N PHE A 473 13.86 9.54 -23.50
CA PHE A 473 15.12 9.05 -24.04
C PHE A 473 16.11 10.20 -24.10
N ASP A 474 17.33 9.99 -23.63
CA ASP A 474 18.36 11.01 -23.66
C ASP A 474 19.00 11.07 -25.06
N GLU A 475 18.81 12.19 -25.76
CA GLU A 475 19.33 12.41 -27.11
C GLU A 475 20.86 12.47 -27.18
N ARG A 476 21.55 12.77 -26.06
CA ARG A 476 23.00 12.91 -26.01
C ARG A 476 23.69 11.58 -25.73
N THR A 477 23.21 10.85 -24.73
CA THR A 477 23.79 9.56 -24.31
C THR A 477 23.21 8.38 -25.08
N LEU A 478 22.07 8.59 -25.75
CA LEU A 478 21.28 7.55 -26.41
C LEU A 478 20.86 6.46 -25.41
N GLU A 479 20.54 6.87 -24.18
CA GLU A 479 20.10 5.99 -23.10
C GLU A 479 18.61 6.22 -22.76
N PRO A 480 17.85 5.15 -22.51
CA PRO A 480 16.49 5.28 -22.00
C PRO A 480 16.53 5.84 -20.57
N LEU A 481 15.70 6.85 -20.30
CA LEU A 481 15.57 7.43 -18.96
C LEU A 481 14.55 6.67 -18.09
N TYR A 482 13.89 5.66 -18.67
CA TYR A 482 12.84 4.85 -18.03
C TYR A 482 11.75 5.67 -17.33
N LYS A 483 11.51 6.89 -17.79
CA LYS A 483 10.53 7.81 -17.23
C LYS A 483 9.41 8.05 -18.23
N LEU A 484 8.18 7.81 -17.79
CA LEU A 484 6.98 8.13 -18.55
C LEU A 484 6.63 9.62 -18.40
N GLU A 485 6.47 10.32 -19.52
CA GLU A 485 5.96 11.68 -19.57
C GLU A 485 4.56 11.67 -20.22
N ILE A 486 3.55 12.15 -19.50
CA ILE A 486 2.15 12.16 -19.94
C ILE A 486 1.86 13.45 -20.70
N GLY A 487 1.07 13.36 -21.78
CA GLY A 487 0.61 14.49 -22.59
C GLY A 487 1.39 14.70 -23.88
N GLN A 488 2.40 13.87 -24.17
CA GLN A 488 3.23 13.99 -25.37
C GLN A 488 3.41 12.62 -26.02
N ALA A 489 3.46 12.56 -27.36
CA ALA A 489 3.90 11.34 -28.03
C ALA A 489 5.43 11.32 -28.20
N GLY A 490 6.01 10.13 -28.14
CA GLY A 490 7.43 9.88 -28.33
C GLY A 490 7.82 9.76 -29.80
N SER A 491 9.03 10.24 -30.10
CA SER A 491 9.71 10.00 -31.37
C SER A 491 10.24 8.58 -31.48
N SER A 492 10.32 8.08 -32.72
CA SER A 492 11.02 6.82 -33.04
C SER A 492 12.53 7.07 -33.18
N PHE A 493 13.34 6.54 -32.26
CA PHE A 493 14.80 6.69 -32.25
C PHE A 493 15.54 5.51 -32.94
N THR A 494 14.94 4.94 -33.99
CA THR A 494 15.41 3.69 -34.61
C THR A 494 16.84 3.78 -35.11
N PHE A 495 17.24 4.91 -35.71
CA PHE A 495 18.58 5.08 -36.28
C PHE A 495 19.64 5.36 -35.21
N GLU A 496 19.27 6.07 -34.16
CA GLU A 496 20.13 6.40 -33.03
C GLU A 496 20.42 5.13 -32.21
N VAL A 497 19.40 4.29 -31.99
CA VAL A 497 19.57 2.96 -31.38
C VAL A 497 20.45 2.06 -32.26
N ALA A 498 20.30 2.10 -33.58
CA ALA A 498 21.18 1.37 -34.50
C ALA A 498 22.65 1.81 -34.38
N GLU A 499 22.91 3.12 -34.27
CA GLU A 499 24.26 3.66 -34.09
C GLU A 499 24.89 3.19 -32.77
N LYS A 500 24.11 3.19 -31.68
CA LYS A 500 24.54 2.66 -30.38
C LYS A 500 24.90 1.17 -30.44
N ASN A 501 24.14 0.39 -31.20
CA ASN A 501 24.43 -1.03 -31.44
C ASN A 501 25.58 -1.26 -32.44
N ARG A 502 26.41 -0.24 -32.68
CA ARG A 502 27.62 -0.28 -33.50
C ARG A 502 27.35 -0.66 -34.96
N ILE A 503 26.15 -0.38 -35.47
CA ILE A 503 25.86 -0.53 -36.89
C ILE A 503 26.62 0.57 -37.65
N PRO A 504 27.40 0.22 -38.70
CA PRO A 504 28.19 1.19 -39.43
C PRO A 504 27.36 2.37 -39.98
N ARG A 505 27.85 3.60 -39.79
CA ARG A 505 27.16 4.85 -40.20
C ARG A 505 26.76 4.88 -41.67
N PHE A 506 27.52 4.24 -42.56
CA PHE A 506 27.17 4.20 -43.99
C PHE A 506 25.88 3.41 -44.26
N ILE A 507 25.61 2.35 -43.50
CA ILE A 507 24.37 1.56 -43.59
C ILE A 507 23.20 2.41 -43.09
N ILE A 508 23.37 3.08 -41.94
CA ILE A 508 22.37 3.98 -41.37
C ILE A 508 22.04 5.12 -42.34
N LYS A 509 23.05 5.74 -42.95
CA LYS A 509 22.87 6.81 -43.96
C LYS A 509 22.14 6.30 -45.20
N ASN A 510 22.44 5.10 -45.66
CA ASN A 510 21.73 4.48 -46.79
C ASN A 510 20.28 4.14 -46.42
N ALA A 511 20.02 3.67 -45.21
CA ALA A 511 18.67 3.39 -44.72
C ALA A 511 17.84 4.69 -44.61
N ARG A 512 18.40 5.78 -44.07
CA ARG A 512 17.73 7.09 -44.03
C ARG A 512 17.30 7.61 -45.40
N LYS A 513 18.07 7.33 -46.46
CA LYS A 513 17.71 7.71 -47.84
C LYS A 513 16.56 6.89 -48.44
N LYS A 514 16.29 5.70 -47.89
CA LYS A 514 15.23 4.80 -48.36
C LYS A 514 13.89 5.03 -47.67
N VAL A 515 13.86 5.72 -46.52
CA VAL A 515 12.62 6.09 -45.87
C VAL A 515 12.07 7.34 -46.56
N GLU A 516 10.77 7.33 -46.86
CA GLU A 516 10.10 8.49 -47.45
C GLU A 516 10.28 9.73 -46.57
N HIS A 517 10.69 10.83 -47.20
CA HIS A 517 11.00 12.08 -46.50
C HIS A 517 9.78 12.63 -45.74
N ASP A 518 8.57 12.36 -46.26
CA ASP A 518 7.31 12.85 -45.71
C ASP A 518 6.94 12.17 -44.39
N ILE A 519 7.14 10.85 -44.26
CA ILE A 519 6.83 10.10 -43.03
C ILE A 519 7.72 10.57 -41.86
N VAL A 520 9.03 10.72 -42.11
CA VAL A 520 9.98 11.16 -41.07
C VAL A 520 9.75 12.61 -40.66
N ASN A 521 9.41 13.47 -41.61
CA ASN A 521 9.10 14.88 -41.33
C ASN A 521 7.76 15.03 -40.59
N LEU A 522 6.76 14.22 -40.93
CA LEU A 522 5.46 14.22 -40.26
C LEU A 522 5.59 13.81 -38.79
N ASP A 523 6.26 12.68 -38.50
CA ASP A 523 6.42 12.18 -37.13
C ASP A 523 7.19 13.19 -36.25
N LYS A 524 8.23 13.84 -36.80
CA LYS A 524 8.96 14.92 -36.10
C LYS A 524 8.12 16.17 -35.88
N THR A 525 7.30 16.56 -36.86
CA THR A 525 6.45 17.75 -36.76
C THR A 525 5.34 17.53 -35.73
N ILE A 526 4.75 16.32 -35.71
CA ILE A 526 3.73 15.93 -34.73
C ILE A 526 4.31 16.01 -33.31
N VAL A 527 5.46 15.38 -33.08
CA VAL A 527 6.10 15.39 -31.76
C VAL A 527 6.42 16.82 -31.30
N LYS A 528 6.96 17.66 -32.20
CA LYS A 528 7.27 19.06 -31.87
C LYS A 528 6.02 19.88 -31.55
N LEU A 529 4.96 19.74 -32.35
CA LEU A 529 3.69 20.43 -32.11
C LEU A 529 3.04 19.98 -30.79
N GLN A 530 3.12 18.69 -30.46
CA GLN A 530 2.61 18.16 -29.19
C GLN A 530 3.42 18.67 -28.00
N GLN A 531 4.75 18.75 -28.12
CA GLN A 531 5.61 19.37 -27.11
C GLN A 531 5.24 20.83 -26.85
N GLU A 532 5.12 21.63 -27.92
CA GLU A 532 4.74 23.04 -27.81
C GLU A 532 3.34 23.19 -27.19
N LYS A 533 2.36 22.38 -27.62
CA LYS A 533 1.00 22.39 -27.05
C LYS A 533 1.00 22.02 -25.57
N PHE A 534 1.73 20.98 -25.18
CA PHE A 534 1.84 20.56 -23.79
C PHE A 534 2.48 21.64 -22.91
N GLU A 535 3.56 22.28 -23.36
CA GLU A 535 4.16 23.40 -22.65
C GLU A 535 3.17 24.55 -22.44
N VAL A 536 2.36 24.87 -23.46
CA VAL A 536 1.31 25.87 -23.38
C VAL A 536 0.22 25.47 -22.38
N GLU A 537 -0.24 24.22 -22.40
CA GLU A 537 -1.24 23.71 -21.45
C GLU A 537 -0.73 23.71 -20.01
N LYS A 538 0.52 23.29 -19.79
CA LYS A 538 1.17 23.32 -18.48
C LYS A 538 1.30 24.74 -17.95
N LEU A 539 1.76 25.68 -18.77
CA LEU A 539 1.83 27.10 -18.41
C LEU A 539 0.44 27.66 -18.09
N LYS A 540 -0.59 27.26 -18.83
CA LYS A 540 -1.98 27.67 -18.58
C LYS A 540 -2.51 27.12 -17.26
N SER A 541 -2.22 25.85 -16.93
CA SER A 541 -2.57 25.24 -15.65
C SER A 541 -1.86 25.93 -14.48
N ASP A 542 -0.55 26.14 -14.58
CA ASP A 542 0.25 26.83 -13.56
C ASP A 542 -0.24 28.28 -13.33
N LEU A 543 -0.66 28.96 -14.40
CA LEU A 543 -1.26 30.30 -14.32
C LEU A 543 -2.64 30.27 -13.65
N SER A 544 -3.45 29.23 -13.90
CA SER A 544 -4.75 29.06 -13.25
C SER A 544 -4.59 28.82 -11.76
N GLU A 545 -3.74 27.88 -11.34
CA GLU A 545 -3.48 27.61 -9.93
C GLU A 545 -2.95 28.85 -9.19
N LYS A 546 -2.04 29.61 -9.82
CA LYS A 546 -1.57 30.88 -9.25
C LYS A 546 -2.69 31.90 -9.12
N ARG A 547 -3.61 31.96 -10.07
CA ARG A 547 -4.76 32.87 -10.02
C ARG A 547 -5.70 32.49 -8.88
N ASP A 548 -6.04 31.21 -8.75
CA ASP A 548 -6.91 30.70 -7.68
C ASP A 548 -6.26 30.94 -6.30
N SER A 549 -4.95 30.69 -6.16
CA SER A 549 -4.21 30.99 -4.94
C SER A 549 -4.20 32.47 -4.57
N VAL A 550 -4.17 33.38 -5.56
CA VAL A 550 -4.27 34.83 -5.33
C VAL A 550 -5.68 35.22 -4.90
N GLU A 551 -6.70 34.59 -5.46
CA GLU A 551 -8.11 34.81 -5.10
C GLU A 551 -8.41 34.32 -3.68
N ASP A 552 -7.95 33.12 -3.30
CA ASP A 552 -8.04 32.60 -1.93
C ASP A 552 -7.33 33.49 -0.91
N LYS A 553 -6.13 33.99 -1.25
CA LYS A 553 -5.39 34.94 -0.38
C LYS A 553 -6.15 36.25 -0.22
N ARG A 554 -6.80 36.73 -1.29
CA ARG A 554 -7.62 37.95 -1.25
C ARG A 554 -8.85 37.75 -0.37
N ASP A 555 -9.54 36.62 -0.48
CA ASP A 555 -10.70 36.29 0.36
C ASP A 555 -10.33 36.14 1.84
N ASN A 556 -9.20 35.48 2.11
CA ASN A 556 -8.67 35.37 3.48
C ASN A 556 -8.28 36.72 4.06
N LEU A 557 -7.64 37.60 3.27
CA LEU A 557 -7.35 38.97 3.68
C LEU A 557 -8.63 39.76 3.96
N GLN A 558 -9.67 39.58 3.17
CA GLN A 558 -10.96 40.24 3.39
C GLN A 558 -11.62 39.78 4.69
N LYS A 559 -11.67 38.47 4.95
CA LYS A 559 -12.16 37.90 6.22
C LYS A 559 -11.35 38.39 7.42
N LEU A 560 -10.02 38.43 7.31
CA LEU A 560 -9.15 38.93 8.38
C LEU A 560 -9.41 40.42 8.66
N ASN A 561 -9.63 41.22 7.61
CA ASN A 561 -9.94 42.63 7.74
C ASN A 561 -11.31 42.85 8.41
N GLU A 562 -12.32 42.05 8.07
CA GLU A 562 -13.62 42.06 8.76
C GLU A 562 -13.49 41.68 10.24
N GLN A 563 -12.69 40.67 10.58
CA GLN A 563 -12.40 40.30 11.96
C GLN A 563 -11.68 41.41 12.73
N LEU A 564 -10.71 42.08 12.10
CA LEU A 564 -10.03 43.23 12.67
C LEU A 564 -11.00 44.40 12.92
N GLN A 565 -11.89 44.68 11.98
CA GLN A 565 -12.94 45.69 12.16
C GLN A 565 -13.89 45.34 13.31
N GLN A 566 -14.31 44.08 13.45
CA GLN A 566 -15.12 43.63 14.58
C GLN A 566 -14.38 43.77 15.91
N LYS A 567 -13.10 43.40 15.96
CA LYS A 567 -12.28 43.57 17.17
C LYS A 567 -12.11 45.04 17.55
N LEU A 568 -11.84 45.92 16.58
CA LEU A 568 -11.76 47.36 16.80
C LEU A 568 -13.08 47.93 17.32
N PHE A 569 -14.21 47.48 16.76
CA PHE A 569 -15.53 47.88 17.23
C PHE A 569 -15.80 47.44 18.67
N ASN A 570 -15.51 46.17 18.99
CA ASN A 570 -15.65 45.65 20.35
C ASN A 570 -14.74 46.39 21.34
N PHE A 571 -13.52 46.72 20.92
CA PHE A 571 -12.58 47.50 21.74
C PHE A 571 -13.10 48.92 21.99
N GLN A 572 -13.65 49.60 20.98
CA GLN A 572 -14.30 50.91 21.16
C GLN A 572 -15.50 50.84 22.09
N LYS A 573 -16.32 49.78 21.99
CA LYS A 573 -17.46 49.58 22.89
C LYS A 573 -17.02 49.41 24.34
N LEU A 574 -16.01 48.57 24.57
CA LEU A 574 -15.40 48.38 25.89
C LEU A 574 -14.83 49.68 26.45
N TYR A 575 -14.12 50.45 25.61
CA TYR A 575 -13.57 51.74 26.01
C TYR A 575 -14.66 52.75 26.39
N GLU A 576 -15.75 52.84 25.62
CA GLU A 576 -16.90 53.69 25.97
C GLU A 576 -17.58 53.25 27.27
N GLU A 577 -17.74 51.94 27.50
CA GLU A 577 -18.30 51.41 28.74
C GLU A 577 -17.42 51.73 29.96
N GLU A 578 -16.10 51.59 29.83
CA GLU A 578 -15.16 51.89 30.90
C GLU A 578 -15.12 53.39 31.19
N HIS A 579 -15.06 54.23 30.15
CA HIS A 579 -15.09 55.68 30.29
C HIS A 579 -16.42 56.16 30.89
N ARG A 580 -17.53 55.47 30.61
CA ARG A 580 -18.84 55.71 31.23
C ARG A 580 -18.83 55.34 32.71
N LYS A 581 -18.25 54.20 33.09
CA LYS A 581 -18.11 53.80 34.50
C LYS A 581 -17.27 54.81 35.28
N LEU A 582 -16.18 55.31 34.68
CA LEU A 582 -15.35 56.36 35.26
C LEU A 582 -16.12 57.69 35.46
N GLN A 583 -16.86 58.15 34.44
CA GLN A 583 -17.68 59.37 34.59
C GLN A 583 -18.79 59.21 35.63
N PHE A 584 -19.37 58.02 35.74
CA PHE A 584 -20.35 57.70 36.78
C PHE A 584 -19.70 57.69 38.16
N GLY A 585 -18.51 57.10 38.30
CA GLY A 585 -17.68 57.15 39.50
C GLY A 585 -17.42 58.59 39.96
N ASN A 586 -16.94 59.46 39.05
CA ASN A 586 -16.68 60.87 39.35
C ASN A 586 -17.95 61.64 39.76
N LYS A 587 -19.11 61.28 39.19
CA LYS A 587 -20.41 61.86 39.58
C LYS A 587 -20.89 61.39 40.95
N ILE A 588 -20.62 60.13 41.29
CA ILE A 588 -20.86 59.59 42.63
C ILE A 588 -19.91 60.26 43.64
N GLU A 589 -18.66 60.48 43.27
CA GLU A 589 -17.67 61.11 44.14
C GLU A 589 -18.04 62.58 44.43
N THR A 590 -18.42 63.34 43.39
CA THR A 590 -18.98 64.70 43.57
C THR A 590 -20.29 64.69 44.36
N PHE A 591 -21.11 63.64 44.25
CA PHE A 591 -22.28 63.44 45.08
C PHE A 591 -21.91 63.19 46.56
N ILE A 592 -20.95 62.32 46.84
CA ILE A 592 -20.43 62.04 48.19
C ILE A 592 -19.86 63.32 48.81
N ASP A 593 -19.05 64.06 48.06
CA ASP A 593 -18.50 65.35 48.50
C ASP A 593 -19.59 66.37 48.86
N SER A 594 -20.67 66.41 48.07
CA SER A 594 -21.79 67.31 48.32
C SER A 594 -22.64 66.94 49.54
N TYR A 595 -22.69 65.64 49.89
CA TYR A 595 -23.33 65.14 51.10
C TYR A 595 -22.48 65.43 52.35
N VAL A 596 -21.16 65.24 52.26
CA VAL A 596 -20.21 65.53 53.35
C VAL A 596 -20.16 67.03 53.67
N LYS A 597 -20.33 67.91 52.66
CA LYS A 597 -20.35 69.38 52.82
C LYS A 597 -21.67 69.97 53.36
N GLY A 598 -22.60 69.14 53.85
CA GLY A 598 -23.76 69.62 54.64
C GLY A 598 -24.94 70.19 53.85
N LYS A 599 -25.14 69.79 52.58
CA LYS A 599 -26.38 70.12 51.84
C LYS A 599 -27.61 69.42 52.47
N SER A 600 -28.80 70.02 52.32
CA SER A 600 -30.05 69.49 52.87
C SER A 600 -30.36 68.08 52.32
N ARG A 601 -30.78 67.15 53.20
CA ARG A 601 -31.12 65.76 52.82
C ARG A 601 -32.13 65.67 51.67
N LYS A 602 -33.06 66.64 51.56
CA LYS A 602 -34.06 66.67 50.47
C LYS A 602 -33.44 66.95 49.11
N ASP A 603 -32.48 67.88 49.02
CA ASP A 603 -31.85 68.24 47.76
C ASP A 603 -30.88 67.14 47.28
N VAL A 604 -30.18 66.50 48.23
CA VAL A 604 -29.30 65.37 47.93
C VAL A 604 -30.10 64.17 47.39
N VAL A 605 -31.24 63.83 48.01
CA VAL A 605 -32.10 62.74 47.51
C VAL A 605 -32.68 63.09 46.14
N LYS A 606 -33.04 64.36 45.89
CA LYS A 606 -33.54 64.82 44.60
C LYS A 606 -32.48 64.68 43.49
N ASP A 607 -31.24 65.07 43.76
CA ASP A 607 -30.13 64.93 42.80
C ASP A 607 -29.79 63.46 42.54
N PHE A 608 -29.85 62.60 43.57
CA PHE A 608 -29.65 61.15 43.42
C PHE A 608 -30.75 60.48 42.59
N VAL A 609 -32.02 60.83 42.86
CA VAL A 609 -33.17 60.35 42.07
C VAL A 609 -33.05 60.81 40.62
N LYS A 610 -32.56 62.04 40.38
CA LYS A 610 -32.33 62.55 39.03
C LYS A 610 -31.22 61.79 38.29
N ILE A 611 -30.15 61.39 38.98
CA ILE A 611 -29.09 60.53 38.42
C ILE A 611 -29.63 59.13 38.10
N LEU A 612 -30.43 58.55 39.00
CA LEU A 612 -31.09 57.26 38.82
C LEU A 612 -32.11 57.26 37.69
N GLU A 613 -32.93 58.32 37.56
CA GLU A 613 -33.87 58.48 36.46
C GLU A 613 -33.14 58.63 35.12
N GLN A 614 -32.04 59.40 35.08
CA GLN A 614 -31.19 59.50 33.89
C GLN A 614 -30.55 58.15 33.52
N GLU A 615 -30.13 57.34 34.49
CA GLU A 615 -29.64 55.97 34.24
C GLU A 615 -30.76 55.03 33.78
N LYS A 616 -31.95 55.10 34.38
CA LYS A 616 -33.11 54.28 34.03
C LYS A 616 -33.62 54.57 32.63
N PHE A 617 -33.78 55.84 32.26
CA PHE A 617 -34.15 56.24 30.89
C PHE A 617 -33.10 55.81 29.86
N ARG A 618 -31.81 55.82 30.22
CA ARG A 618 -30.73 55.41 29.31
C ARG A 618 -30.57 53.88 29.19
N LYS A 619 -30.92 53.10 30.22
CA LYS A 619 -30.98 51.61 30.13
C LYS A 619 -32.21 51.09 29.39
N LEU A 620 -33.30 51.85 29.32
CA LEU A 620 -34.51 51.49 28.56
C LEU A 620 -34.52 52.01 27.11
N GLY A 621 -33.71 53.03 26.78
CA GLY A 621 -33.62 53.60 25.43
C GLY A 621 -32.60 52.93 24.49
N THR A 622 -31.87 51.90 24.95
CA THR A 622 -30.70 51.33 24.26
C THR A 622 -31.02 50.58 22.95
N ASP A 623 -32.22 50.00 22.77
CA ASP A 623 -32.47 49.13 21.60
C ASP A 623 -32.77 49.86 20.27
N LYS A 624 -33.32 51.08 20.29
CA LYS A 624 -33.74 51.77 19.05
C LYS A 624 -32.74 52.80 18.52
N ASP A 625 -31.90 53.37 19.39
CA ASP A 625 -30.85 54.33 18.98
C ASP A 625 -29.50 53.66 18.70
N GLU A 626 -29.26 52.43 19.18
CA GLU A 626 -28.07 51.65 18.84
C GLU A 626 -27.95 51.42 17.33
N SER A 627 -29.04 51.09 16.61
CA SER A 627 -28.98 50.84 15.16
C SER A 627 -28.67 52.11 14.33
N LYS A 628 -29.19 53.27 14.75
CA LYS A 628 -28.91 54.56 14.11
C LYS A 628 -27.51 55.06 14.43
N ARG A 629 -27.02 54.89 15.66
CA ARG A 629 -25.62 55.18 16.01
C ARG A 629 -24.66 54.19 15.36
N LEU A 630 -25.03 52.90 15.22
CA LEU A 630 -24.30 51.87 14.47
C LEU A 630 -24.10 52.27 13.01
N GLN A 631 -25.11 52.83 12.36
CA GLN A 631 -24.96 53.35 10.98
C GLN A 631 -24.07 54.59 10.91
N VAL A 632 -24.15 55.51 11.87
CA VAL A 632 -23.35 56.74 11.89
C VAL A 632 -21.89 56.48 12.24
N VAL A 633 -21.62 55.55 13.17
CA VAL A 633 -20.26 55.12 13.54
C VAL A 633 -19.65 54.25 12.45
N LYS A 634 -20.40 53.31 11.83
CA LYS A 634 -19.95 52.65 10.59
C LYS A 634 -19.60 53.69 9.53
N ARG A 635 -20.48 54.66 9.23
CA ARG A 635 -20.19 55.73 8.25
C ARG A 635 -18.97 56.57 8.62
N LYS A 636 -18.77 56.93 9.90
CA LYS A 636 -17.61 57.71 10.34
C LYS A 636 -16.32 56.91 10.28
N ILE A 637 -16.34 55.61 10.58
CA ILE A 637 -15.18 54.72 10.45
C ILE A 637 -14.87 54.47 8.97
N THR A 638 -15.88 54.28 8.11
CA THR A 638 -15.68 54.23 6.65
C THR A 638 -15.12 55.55 6.11
N GLN A 639 -15.56 56.71 6.64
CA GLN A 639 -15.01 58.03 6.27
C GLN A 639 -13.62 58.32 6.85
N GLN A 640 -13.27 57.78 8.02
CA GLN A 640 -11.93 57.92 8.61
C GLN A 640 -10.92 56.96 7.97
N LEU A 641 -11.35 55.77 7.55
CA LEU A 641 -10.52 54.84 6.74
C LEU A 641 -10.31 55.36 5.32
N LYS A 642 -11.25 56.13 4.76
CA LYS A 642 -11.05 56.92 3.53
C LYS A 642 -9.97 58.03 3.66
N LYS A 643 -9.46 58.31 4.86
CA LYS A 643 -8.31 59.24 5.02
C LYS A 643 -6.94 58.57 4.83
N GLU A 644 -6.89 57.26 4.58
CA GLU A 644 -5.73 56.59 3.97
C GLU A 644 -6.11 55.97 2.62
N ASP A 645 -6.81 56.73 1.77
CA ASP A 645 -7.05 56.36 0.37
C ASP A 645 -5.78 56.55 -0.48
N VAL A 646 -4.88 55.59 -0.37
CA VAL A 646 -3.91 55.28 -1.43
C VAL A 646 -4.66 54.63 -2.61
N ILE A 647 -5.79 53.96 -2.37
CA ILE A 647 -6.53 53.20 -3.39
C ILE A 647 -7.48 54.08 -4.22
N GLU A 648 -8.28 54.98 -3.61
CA GLU A 648 -9.12 55.90 -4.41
C GLU A 648 -8.26 56.93 -5.19
N LYS A 649 -7.13 57.39 -4.63
CA LYS A 649 -6.20 58.22 -5.39
C LYS A 649 -5.54 57.46 -6.54
N ILE A 650 -5.16 56.19 -6.39
CA ILE A 650 -4.58 55.41 -7.51
C ILE A 650 -5.64 55.11 -8.57
N ALA A 651 -6.87 54.80 -8.18
CA ALA A 651 -7.97 54.57 -9.13
C ALA A 651 -8.35 55.85 -9.89
N GLU A 652 -8.53 56.98 -9.21
CA GLU A 652 -8.80 58.28 -9.87
C GLU A 652 -7.60 58.78 -10.69
N THR A 653 -6.37 58.54 -10.24
CA THR A 653 -5.16 58.92 -10.99
C THR A 653 -4.98 58.02 -12.21
N ASN A 654 -5.30 56.72 -12.10
CA ASN A 654 -5.29 55.79 -13.23
C ASN A 654 -6.42 56.07 -14.22
N GLU A 655 -7.63 56.42 -13.78
CA GLU A 655 -8.70 56.88 -14.66
C GLU A 655 -8.33 58.18 -15.37
N LYS A 656 -7.78 59.17 -14.65
CA LYS A 656 -7.28 60.41 -15.26
C LYS A 656 -6.09 60.17 -16.20
N LEU A 657 -5.22 59.21 -15.91
CA LEU A 657 -4.12 58.79 -16.79
C LEU A 657 -4.63 58.02 -18.02
N GLU A 658 -5.64 57.18 -17.87
CA GLU A 658 -6.34 56.47 -18.96
C GLU A 658 -7.07 57.45 -19.88
N GLU A 659 -7.80 58.42 -19.32
CA GLU A 659 -8.47 59.48 -20.08
C GLU A 659 -7.44 60.36 -20.80
N LYS A 660 -6.35 60.73 -20.13
CA LYS A 660 -5.26 61.50 -20.74
C LYS A 660 -4.56 60.69 -21.84
N ARG A 661 -4.31 59.40 -21.65
CA ARG A 661 -3.74 58.49 -22.66
C ARG A 661 -4.68 58.29 -23.84
N LYS A 662 -6.01 58.18 -23.62
CA LYS A 662 -7.02 58.10 -24.69
C LYS A 662 -7.08 59.41 -25.48
N ALA A 663 -7.04 60.55 -24.81
CA ALA A 663 -7.00 61.86 -25.45
C ALA A 663 -5.70 62.05 -26.26
N GLU A 664 -4.54 61.71 -25.71
CA GLU A 664 -3.25 61.78 -26.41
C GLU A 664 -3.23 60.81 -27.61
N ARG A 665 -3.72 59.57 -27.45
CA ARG A 665 -3.85 58.59 -28.55
C ARG A 665 -4.74 59.09 -29.67
N ALA A 666 -5.87 59.71 -29.37
CA ALA A 666 -6.76 60.26 -30.40
C ALA A 666 -6.10 61.36 -31.25
N VAL A 667 -5.14 62.12 -30.70
CA VAL A 667 -4.46 63.21 -31.41
C VAL A 667 -3.50 62.68 -32.49
N TRP A 668 -2.77 61.60 -32.20
CA TRP A 668 -1.76 61.06 -33.11
C TRP A 668 -2.21 59.82 -33.90
N MET A 669 -3.27 59.13 -33.51
CA MET A 669 -3.76 57.93 -34.19
C MET A 669 -4.52 58.29 -35.49
N LYS A 670 -3.75 58.62 -36.54
CA LYS A 670 -4.24 58.94 -37.89
C LYS A 670 -3.65 57.96 -38.91
N VAL A 671 -4.38 57.72 -39.99
CA VAL A 671 -3.89 56.93 -41.13
C VAL A 671 -2.60 57.56 -41.67
N GLY A 672 -1.56 56.74 -41.88
CA GLY A 672 -0.23 57.15 -42.31
C GLY A 672 0.81 57.34 -41.19
N GLN A 673 0.43 57.29 -39.92
CA GLN A 673 1.35 57.43 -38.78
C GLN A 673 2.15 56.15 -38.51
N ARG A 674 3.41 56.31 -38.09
CA ARG A 674 4.28 55.20 -37.67
C ARG A 674 3.99 54.84 -36.22
N VAL A 675 3.74 53.56 -35.98
CA VAL A 675 3.37 53.01 -34.68
C VAL A 675 4.09 51.70 -34.42
N ARG A 676 4.22 51.36 -33.15
CA ARG A 676 4.69 50.04 -32.70
C ARG A 676 3.68 49.44 -31.73
N ILE A 677 3.72 48.12 -31.56
CA ILE A 677 3.00 47.44 -30.50
C ILE A 677 3.77 47.67 -29.19
N SER A 678 3.04 47.91 -28.10
CA SER A 678 3.62 48.07 -26.76
C SER A 678 4.46 46.83 -26.42
N GLY A 679 5.77 47.02 -26.19
CA GLY A 679 6.71 45.91 -25.92
C GLY A 679 7.36 45.27 -27.16
N SER A 680 7.00 45.69 -28.38
CA SER A 680 7.63 45.24 -29.63
C SER A 680 8.64 46.26 -30.17
N THR A 681 9.67 45.78 -30.87
CA THR A 681 10.65 46.60 -31.59
C THR A 681 10.23 46.90 -33.04
N SER A 682 9.21 46.21 -33.56
CA SER A 682 8.78 46.33 -34.95
C SER A 682 7.93 47.59 -35.18
N VAL A 683 8.28 48.35 -36.22
CA VAL A 683 7.60 49.59 -36.61
C VAL A 683 6.72 49.36 -37.83
N GLY A 684 5.44 49.69 -37.73
CA GLY A 684 4.49 49.64 -38.85
C GLY A 684 3.77 50.97 -39.06
N THR A 685 3.03 51.09 -40.16
CA THR A 685 2.23 52.28 -40.49
C THR A 685 0.74 51.98 -40.38
N ILE A 686 -0.03 52.91 -39.79
CA ILE A 686 -1.48 52.78 -39.71
C ILE A 686 -2.08 52.92 -41.12
N GLU A 687 -2.80 51.90 -41.59
CA GLU A 687 -3.46 51.91 -42.90
C GLU A 687 -4.96 52.18 -42.77
N LYS A 688 -5.62 51.63 -41.73
CA LYS A 688 -7.06 51.80 -41.50
C LYS A 688 -7.39 51.70 -40.02
N ILE A 689 -8.30 52.55 -39.57
CA ILE A 689 -8.80 52.57 -38.18
C ILE A 689 -10.29 52.23 -38.21
N SER A 690 -10.72 51.22 -37.44
CA SER A 690 -12.12 50.80 -37.32
C SER A 690 -12.49 50.62 -35.85
N LYS A 691 -13.19 51.61 -35.28
CA LYS A 691 -13.59 51.68 -33.86
C LYS A 691 -12.45 51.36 -32.89
N ASN A 692 -12.31 50.10 -32.48
CA ASN A 692 -11.31 49.62 -31.52
C ASN A 692 -10.12 48.88 -32.16
N LYS A 693 -10.16 48.61 -33.47
CA LYS A 693 -9.15 47.83 -34.19
C LYS A 693 -8.45 48.68 -35.24
N VAL A 694 -7.12 48.62 -35.25
CA VAL A 694 -6.24 49.35 -36.16
C VAL A 694 -5.49 48.34 -37.03
N ILE A 695 -5.56 48.51 -38.35
CA ILE A 695 -4.78 47.72 -39.30
C ILE A 695 -3.43 48.42 -39.48
N VAL A 696 -2.37 47.74 -39.04
CA VAL A 696 -0.98 48.21 -39.14
C VAL A 696 -0.26 47.40 -40.21
N ASN A 697 0.41 48.10 -41.12
CA ASN A 697 1.19 47.53 -42.21
C ASN A 697 2.69 47.58 -41.86
N TYR A 698 3.35 46.43 -41.82
CA TYR A 698 4.80 46.30 -41.56
C TYR A 698 5.63 46.18 -42.85
N GLY A 699 5.03 46.45 -44.01
CA GLY A 699 5.62 46.31 -45.34
C GLY A 699 5.40 44.92 -45.94
N THR A 700 5.76 43.87 -45.20
CA THR A 700 5.64 42.47 -45.66
C THR A 700 4.28 41.82 -45.35
N PHE A 701 3.60 42.28 -44.30
CA PHE A 701 2.27 41.79 -43.92
C PHE A 701 1.46 42.87 -43.19
N LYS A 702 0.14 42.65 -43.10
CA LYS A 702 -0.81 43.53 -42.40
C LYS A 702 -1.43 42.78 -41.23
N THR A 703 -1.48 43.42 -40.06
CA THR A 703 -2.08 42.83 -38.85
C THR A 703 -3.11 43.78 -38.27
N THR A 704 -4.17 43.21 -37.71
CA THR A 704 -5.21 43.97 -37.00
C THR A 704 -4.91 43.92 -35.51
N ILE A 705 -4.67 45.08 -34.90
CA ILE A 705 -4.25 45.23 -33.50
C ILE A 705 -5.28 46.09 -32.78
N ASP A 706 -5.49 45.86 -31.48
CA ASP A 706 -6.36 46.75 -30.72
C ASP A 706 -5.68 48.12 -30.56
N SER A 707 -6.47 49.18 -30.75
CA SER A 707 -6.04 50.57 -30.55
C SER A 707 -5.38 50.81 -29.18
N GLY A 708 -5.75 50.03 -28.16
CA GLY A 708 -5.19 50.10 -26.81
C GLY A 708 -3.72 49.63 -26.69
N GLU A 709 -3.23 48.85 -27.65
CA GLU A 709 -1.92 48.20 -27.60
C GLU A 709 -0.84 48.92 -28.42
N LEU A 710 -1.20 50.02 -29.11
CA LEU A 710 -0.29 50.78 -29.97
C LEU A 710 0.36 51.96 -29.25
N GLU A 711 1.64 52.20 -29.57
CA GLU A 711 2.45 53.34 -29.16
C GLU A 711 2.93 54.13 -30.37
N ARG A 712 3.00 55.46 -30.22
CA ARG A 712 3.59 56.36 -31.20
C ARG A 712 5.11 56.26 -31.17
N ILE A 713 5.73 56.32 -32.34
CA ILE A 713 7.19 56.43 -32.51
C ILE A 713 7.61 57.88 -32.68
#